data_AF-A0A3S1Q8N3-F1
#
_entry.id   AF-A0A3S1Q8N3-F1
#
_cell.length_a   1.000
_cell.length_b   1.000
_cell.length_c   1.000
_cell.angle_alpha   90.00
_cell.angle_beta   90.00
_cell.angle_gamma   90.00
#
_symmetry.space_group_name_H-M   'P 1'
#
loop_
_entity.id
_entity.type
_entity.pdbx_description
1 polymer ?
#
loop_
_entity_poly.entity_id
_entity_poly.type
_entity_poly.pdbx_seq_one_letter_code
_entity_poly.pdbx_strand_id
1 'polypeptide(L)'
;IARLNARYPSEGSPRFYLLHRRRLYNQAQGCWMGWERKRGKLHELNLLLRGDSDTTFLPLDVPLPEKVVYVMTLDADTRTTRDAVSSLVGKLAHPLNRPHFDPVKRVVTAGYTILQPRITASLTSGDDASFFQRVFSANRGLDPYVFAVSDVYQDVFGDGSFTGKGLYHVDAFEAALKNRIDENTILSHDLLEGALSRAALVTDVELVEDYPTRYSVDASRHHRWARGDWQLLGYIFDPRSGVPALSRWKMVDNLRRSVTPIFWVMACVAGWTLLPFTQAAQWQALMILSLFMAPTFDIVNGILPKSGDQTPRGHFSALARDTVFGTALVALKVLLMAHLAWMMGDAIIRTIYRLFVSRQNLLEWRTASQAAKGGNDLGAYYGMMYGAVIIGVVGLAIPVLADSTGAFVAFFFAIFWIASPAVACWISRSAETEDRLRISSADIQVLRTFARRTWHYFETFVTTEQHHLPPDNFQESPAPVVAPRTSPTNIGVYLLSVVSARDFGWISLSDAITRIDATMTTIENMPRDRGHLYNWYDTTTLKPLYPLYISAVDSGNLAGHLVAVAASCAEWAEAPSVHLQGDFEGIIDTVTILDESLEELPDDRRQLRPLRQRLADRLDGMRRAVATIKAQPEMASIRTINLAVLAGEIRKLATAIHTEAASPKSDVIADWAARLEATCEAHVHDSHNDESAVAALRAKLLALRERCRRYAFEMDFSFLMRQERKLLSIGYRVEDRQLDESCYDLLASEARLTSLFAIAKGDLPTEHWFRLGRPIVEIGFQGALMSWS
;
A
#
# COMPACT_ATOMS: atom_id res chain seq x y z
N ILE A 1 22.57 5.44 -1.81
CA ILE A 1 23.01 4.86 -3.10
C ILE A 1 24.09 3.81 -2.93
N ALA A 2 25.25 4.11 -2.31
CA ALA A 2 26.32 3.13 -2.11
C ALA A 2 25.82 1.79 -1.52
N ARG A 3 25.02 1.83 -0.45
CA ARG A 3 24.36 0.64 0.12
C ARG A 3 23.47 -0.13 -0.87
N LEU A 4 22.80 0.55 -1.80
CA LEU A 4 21.98 -0.11 -2.84
C LEU A 4 22.86 -0.81 -3.88
N ASN A 5 23.93 -0.15 -4.34
CA ASN A 5 24.87 -0.77 -5.28
C ASN A 5 25.62 -1.96 -4.66
N ALA A 6 25.97 -1.89 -3.37
CA ALA A 6 26.54 -3.03 -2.64
C ALA A 6 25.55 -4.21 -2.53
N ARG A 7 24.25 -3.91 -2.36
CA ARG A 7 23.19 -4.92 -2.26
C ARG A 7 22.82 -5.54 -3.61
N TYR A 8 22.92 -4.78 -4.68
CA TYR A 8 22.56 -5.20 -6.04
C TYR A 8 23.72 -4.98 -7.00
N PRO A 9 24.79 -5.78 -6.88
CA PRO A 9 25.95 -5.64 -7.75
C PRO A 9 25.56 -5.84 -9.22
N SER A 10 26.30 -5.18 -10.11
CA SER A 10 26.21 -5.31 -11.56
C SER A 10 27.61 -5.36 -12.13
N GLU A 11 27.78 -6.14 -13.20
CA GLU A 11 29.02 -6.16 -13.96
C GLU A 11 29.16 -4.85 -14.75
N GLY A 12 30.33 -4.22 -14.69
CA GLY A 12 30.64 -2.99 -15.41
C GLY A 12 30.25 -1.72 -14.64
N SER A 13 28.99 -1.27 -14.77
CA SER A 13 28.52 0.01 -14.22
C SER A 13 27.54 -0.20 -13.07
N PRO A 14 27.52 0.63 -12.01
CA PRO A 14 26.54 0.52 -10.94
C PRO A 14 25.10 0.67 -11.46
N ARG A 15 24.13 0.08 -10.74
CA ARG A 15 22.70 0.14 -11.12
C ARG A 15 22.03 1.44 -10.67
N PHE A 16 22.43 1.96 -9.51
CA PHE A 16 21.79 3.11 -8.88
C PHE A 16 22.71 4.32 -8.91
N TYR A 17 22.19 5.43 -9.42
CA TYR A 17 22.87 6.73 -9.49
C TYR A 17 22.05 7.79 -8.75
N LEU A 18 22.74 8.79 -8.20
CA LEU A 18 22.13 10.00 -7.67
C LEU A 18 22.79 11.18 -8.39
N LEU A 19 21.98 11.87 -9.20
CA LEU A 19 22.44 13.02 -9.95
C LEU A 19 21.91 14.29 -9.29
N HIS A 20 22.82 15.14 -8.82
CA HIS A 20 22.50 16.45 -8.26
C HIS A 20 22.80 17.54 -9.28
N ARG A 21 21.93 18.54 -9.37
CA ARG A 21 22.16 19.73 -10.20
C ARG A 21 22.53 20.92 -9.32
N ARG A 22 23.50 21.73 -9.75
CA ARG A 22 23.79 23.03 -9.14
C ARG A 22 22.60 23.97 -9.31
N ARG A 23 22.42 24.87 -8.35
CA ARG A 23 21.37 25.90 -8.44
C ARG A 23 21.91 27.08 -9.26
N LEU A 24 21.09 27.56 -10.18
CA LEU A 24 21.30 28.80 -10.94
C LEU A 24 20.28 29.84 -10.47
N TYR A 25 20.67 31.12 -10.54
CA TYR A 25 19.75 32.20 -10.27
C TYR A 25 18.82 32.37 -11.47
N ASN A 26 17.52 32.17 -11.25
CA ASN A 26 16.51 32.36 -12.28
C ASN A 26 15.88 33.75 -12.10
N GLN A 27 16.24 34.70 -12.97
CA GLN A 27 15.73 36.07 -12.91
C GLN A 27 14.21 36.13 -13.04
N ALA A 28 13.62 35.29 -13.90
CA ALA A 28 12.17 35.25 -14.12
C ALA A 28 11.39 34.65 -12.92
N GLN A 29 12.07 33.99 -11.98
CA GLN A 29 11.45 33.46 -10.74
C GLN A 29 11.95 34.19 -9.48
N GLY A 30 12.94 35.08 -9.59
CA GLY A 30 13.57 35.75 -8.46
C GLY A 30 14.22 34.82 -7.42
N CYS A 31 14.59 33.59 -7.78
CA CYS A 31 15.11 32.60 -6.83
C CYS A 31 16.21 31.71 -7.40
N TRP A 32 17.00 31.09 -6.51
CA TRP A 32 18.00 30.08 -6.85
C TRP A 32 17.35 28.70 -6.97
N MET A 33 17.35 28.14 -8.16
CA MET A 33 16.75 26.84 -8.47
C MET A 33 17.58 26.08 -9.52
N GLY A 34 17.31 24.80 -9.76
CA GLY A 34 17.91 24.10 -10.91
C GLY A 34 17.47 24.76 -12.22
N TRP A 35 18.24 24.58 -13.31
CA TRP A 35 17.82 25.06 -14.62
C TRP A 35 16.45 24.44 -15.00
N GLU A 36 15.49 25.32 -15.27
CA GLU A 36 14.06 25.02 -15.35
C GLU A 36 13.51 24.10 -14.23
N ARG A 37 12.55 23.22 -14.56
CA ARG A 37 11.92 22.26 -13.65
C ARG A 37 12.17 20.83 -14.13
N LYS A 38 11.11 20.07 -14.42
CA LYS A 38 11.17 18.68 -14.88
C LYS A 38 11.73 18.61 -16.31
N ARG A 39 11.26 19.45 -17.24
CA ARG A 39 11.81 19.61 -18.60
C ARG A 39 13.34 19.76 -18.62
N GLY A 40 13.88 20.84 -18.06
CA GLY A 40 15.34 21.07 -18.05
C GLY A 40 16.13 19.91 -17.43
N LYS A 41 15.58 19.24 -16.41
CA LYS A 41 16.21 18.04 -15.82
C LYS A 41 16.33 16.90 -16.85
N LEU A 42 15.28 16.66 -17.62
CA LEU A 42 15.27 15.59 -18.63
C LEU A 42 16.16 15.95 -19.82
N HIS A 43 16.12 17.21 -20.27
CA HIS A 43 16.97 17.68 -21.35
C HIS A 43 18.47 17.56 -21.01
N GLU A 44 18.89 18.10 -19.86
CA GLU A 44 20.28 17.97 -19.42
C GLU A 44 20.68 16.50 -19.19
N LEU A 45 19.75 15.65 -18.74
CA LEU A 45 20.02 14.23 -18.58
C LEU A 45 20.30 13.58 -19.93
N ASN A 46 19.52 13.92 -20.97
CA ASN A 46 19.71 13.39 -22.31
C ASN A 46 21.03 13.85 -22.93
N LEU A 47 21.40 15.12 -22.75
CA LEU A 47 22.70 15.67 -23.16
C LEU A 47 23.85 14.94 -22.44
N LEU A 48 23.74 14.78 -21.12
CA LEU A 48 24.73 14.07 -20.31
C LEU A 48 24.88 12.60 -20.75
N LEU A 49 23.77 11.91 -21.06
CA LEU A 49 23.76 10.54 -21.61
C LEU A 49 24.35 10.44 -23.03
N ARG A 50 24.54 11.58 -23.71
CA ARG A 50 25.21 11.70 -25.01
C ARG A 50 26.63 12.27 -24.90
N GLY A 51 27.15 12.42 -23.68
CA GLY A 51 28.52 12.83 -23.42
C GLY A 51 28.73 14.34 -23.39
N ASP A 52 27.66 15.14 -23.37
CA ASP A 52 27.79 16.59 -23.19
C ASP A 52 28.17 16.90 -21.73
N SER A 53 29.27 17.61 -21.56
CA SER A 53 29.77 18.06 -20.26
C SER A 53 29.21 19.42 -19.83
N ASP A 54 28.58 20.17 -20.73
CA ASP A 54 28.01 21.50 -20.43
C ASP A 54 26.60 21.38 -19.84
N THR A 55 26.52 20.72 -18.67
CA THR A 55 25.27 20.60 -17.91
C THR A 55 25.44 21.15 -16.50
N THR A 56 24.32 21.38 -15.82
CA THR A 56 24.30 21.77 -14.41
C THR A 56 24.44 20.59 -13.46
N PHE A 57 24.55 19.35 -13.96
CA PHE A 57 24.83 18.21 -13.10
C PHE A 57 26.23 18.36 -12.46
N LEU A 58 26.30 18.06 -11.17
CA LEU A 58 27.57 17.96 -10.47
C LEU A 58 28.36 16.77 -11.00
N PRO A 59 29.71 16.82 -10.94
CA PRO A 59 30.55 15.69 -11.32
C PRO A 59 30.11 14.41 -10.61
N LEU A 60 30.07 13.31 -11.36
CA LEU A 60 29.68 12.00 -10.86
C LEU A 60 30.91 11.25 -10.36
N ASP A 61 30.77 10.55 -9.24
CA ASP A 61 31.84 9.67 -8.71
C ASP A 61 32.11 8.47 -9.64
N VAL A 62 31.08 8.04 -10.39
CA VAL A 62 31.13 6.92 -11.34
C VAL A 62 30.45 7.36 -12.64
N PRO A 63 31.03 7.09 -13.81
CA PRO A 63 30.42 7.46 -15.09
C PRO A 63 29.07 6.76 -15.30
N LEU A 64 28.18 7.42 -16.04
CA LEU A 64 26.91 6.84 -16.47
C LEU A 64 27.14 5.71 -17.50
N PRO A 65 26.21 4.75 -17.61
CA PRO A 65 26.29 3.71 -18.63
C PRO A 65 26.25 4.31 -20.04
N GLU A 66 27.09 3.78 -20.93
CA GLU A 66 27.12 4.16 -22.33
C GLU A 66 25.91 3.59 -23.10
N LYS A 67 25.55 4.23 -24.22
CA LYS A 67 24.54 3.74 -25.19
C LYS A 67 23.12 3.55 -24.62
N VAL A 68 22.72 4.37 -23.66
CA VAL A 68 21.32 4.43 -23.21
C VAL A 68 20.43 4.89 -24.37
N VAL A 69 19.53 4.01 -24.82
CA VAL A 69 18.59 4.27 -25.92
C VAL A 69 17.27 4.84 -25.40
N TYR A 70 16.81 4.35 -24.26
CA TYR A 70 15.50 4.66 -23.69
C TYR A 70 15.62 5.21 -22.27
N VAL A 71 14.76 6.15 -21.92
CA VAL A 71 14.62 6.68 -20.56
C VAL A 71 13.17 6.52 -20.11
N MET A 72 12.97 5.98 -18.92
CA MET A 72 11.67 5.89 -18.26
C MET A 72 11.53 7.03 -17.25
N THR A 73 10.47 7.82 -17.35
CA THR A 73 10.14 8.87 -16.39
C THR A 73 9.00 8.43 -15.49
N LEU A 74 9.23 8.55 -14.18
CA LEU A 74 8.26 8.22 -13.15
C LEU A 74 8.30 9.29 -12.07
N ASP A 75 7.15 9.56 -11.46
CA ASP A 75 7.11 10.36 -10.24
C ASP A 75 7.38 9.46 -9.02
N ALA A 76 7.78 10.05 -7.89
CA ALA A 76 8.20 9.28 -6.71
C ALA A 76 7.06 8.49 -6.05
N ASP A 77 5.80 8.87 -6.29
CA ASP A 77 4.56 8.21 -5.84
C ASP A 77 4.03 7.21 -6.87
N THR A 78 4.75 6.96 -7.97
CA THR A 78 4.37 5.97 -8.98
C THR A 78 5.03 4.62 -8.71
N ARG A 79 4.22 3.56 -8.61
CA ARG A 79 4.66 2.17 -8.45
C ARG A 79 4.62 1.47 -9.81
N THR A 80 5.72 0.80 -10.15
CA THR A 80 5.81 -0.01 -11.35
C THR A 80 5.28 -1.41 -11.09
N THR A 81 4.54 -1.95 -12.05
CA THR A 81 4.19 -3.37 -12.06
C THR A 81 5.39 -4.18 -12.58
N ARG A 82 5.44 -5.47 -12.22
CA ARG A 82 6.50 -6.37 -12.69
C ARG A 82 6.53 -6.37 -14.22
N ASP A 83 7.75 -6.35 -14.78
CA ASP A 83 8.02 -6.37 -16.22
C ASP A 83 7.51 -5.17 -17.04
N ALA A 84 6.87 -4.16 -16.42
CA ALA A 84 6.33 -3.00 -17.13
C ALA A 84 7.35 -2.28 -18.01
N VAL A 85 8.54 -2.01 -17.48
CA VAL A 85 9.61 -1.32 -18.22
C VAL A 85 10.12 -2.20 -19.37
N SER A 86 10.32 -3.50 -19.13
CA SER A 86 10.76 -4.45 -20.16
C SER A 86 9.74 -4.55 -21.30
N SER A 87 8.45 -4.61 -20.98
CA SER A 87 7.36 -4.63 -21.96
C SER A 87 7.30 -3.35 -22.79
N LEU A 88 7.46 -2.17 -22.16
CA LEU A 88 7.52 -0.89 -22.89
C LEU A 88 8.74 -0.82 -23.81
N VAL A 89 9.91 -1.26 -23.34
CA VAL A 89 11.13 -1.31 -24.16
C VAL A 89 10.93 -2.24 -25.36
N GLY A 90 10.39 -3.44 -25.14
CA GLY A 90 10.09 -4.39 -26.22
C GLY A 90 9.13 -3.81 -27.26
N LYS A 91 8.07 -3.11 -26.81
CA LYS A 91 7.12 -2.43 -27.70
C LYS A 91 7.79 -1.32 -28.52
N LEU A 92 8.62 -0.49 -27.90
CA LEU A 92 9.28 0.64 -28.58
C LEU A 92 10.44 0.20 -29.48
N ALA A 93 11.09 -0.92 -29.17
CA ALA A 93 12.12 -1.53 -29.98
C ALA A 93 11.56 -2.24 -31.23
N HIS A 94 10.27 -2.61 -31.22
CA HIS A 94 9.63 -3.26 -32.34
C HIS A 94 9.71 -2.38 -33.61
N PRO A 95 10.07 -2.92 -34.80
CA PRO A 95 10.28 -2.13 -36.02
C PRO A 95 9.11 -1.24 -36.42
N LEU A 96 7.87 -1.66 -36.14
CA LEU A 96 6.66 -0.86 -36.44
C LEU A 96 6.48 0.36 -35.51
N ASN A 97 7.06 0.33 -34.32
CA ASN A 97 6.89 1.37 -33.30
C ASN A 97 8.13 2.24 -33.15
N ARG A 98 9.29 1.82 -33.67
CA ARG A 98 10.54 2.58 -33.60
C ARG A 98 10.36 3.96 -34.25
N PRO A 99 10.76 5.06 -33.59
CA PRO A 99 10.55 6.40 -34.12
C PRO A 99 11.42 6.66 -35.36
N HIS A 100 10.78 7.16 -36.42
CA HIS A 100 11.44 7.63 -37.63
C HIS A 100 11.31 9.16 -37.71
N PHE A 101 12.41 9.86 -37.45
CA PHE A 101 12.47 11.32 -37.47
C PHE A 101 12.85 11.85 -38.85
N ASP A 102 12.04 12.76 -39.40
CA ASP A 102 12.33 13.49 -40.63
C ASP A 102 13.07 14.80 -40.28
N PRO A 103 14.35 14.96 -40.64
CA PRO A 103 15.13 16.14 -40.27
C PRO A 103 14.72 17.42 -41.01
N VAL A 104 14.05 17.30 -42.17
CA VAL A 104 13.60 18.45 -42.96
C VAL A 104 12.31 18.98 -42.39
N LYS A 105 11.33 18.10 -42.15
CA LYS A 105 10.05 18.49 -41.54
C LYS A 105 10.17 18.70 -40.03
N ARG A 106 11.24 18.19 -39.41
CA ARG A 106 11.53 18.21 -37.98
C ARG A 106 10.37 17.62 -37.16
N VAL A 107 9.87 16.46 -37.59
CA VAL A 107 8.75 15.71 -36.98
C VAL A 107 8.99 14.20 -37.10
N VAL A 108 8.29 13.43 -36.27
CA VAL A 108 8.34 11.96 -36.31
C VAL A 108 7.24 11.42 -37.22
N THR A 109 7.63 10.92 -38.39
CA THR A 109 6.70 10.52 -39.46
C THR A 109 6.12 9.11 -39.26
N ALA A 110 6.87 8.21 -38.64
CA ALA A 110 6.44 6.85 -38.33
C ALA A 110 6.95 6.40 -36.95
N GLY A 111 6.27 5.40 -36.38
CA GLY A 111 6.52 4.95 -35.02
C GLY A 111 6.18 6.01 -33.96
N TYR A 112 6.73 5.81 -32.77
CA TYR A 112 6.45 6.61 -31.58
C TYR A 112 7.73 6.98 -30.87
N THR A 113 7.82 8.21 -30.37
CA THR A 113 8.96 8.61 -29.53
C THR A 113 8.72 8.28 -28.08
N ILE A 114 7.47 8.38 -27.63
CA ILE A 114 7.07 8.20 -26.24
C ILE A 114 5.97 7.15 -26.16
N LEU A 115 6.11 6.20 -25.22
CA LEU A 115 5.05 5.30 -24.79
C LEU A 115 4.57 5.72 -23.40
N GLN A 116 3.32 6.18 -23.34
CA GLN A 116 2.59 6.46 -22.12
C GLN A 116 1.88 5.17 -21.67
N PRO A 117 2.28 4.52 -20.57
CA PRO A 117 1.50 3.45 -19.99
C PRO A 117 0.20 3.97 -19.37
N ARG A 118 -0.76 3.08 -19.19
CA ARG A 118 -1.98 3.34 -18.43
C ARG A 118 -1.61 3.63 -16.97
N ILE A 119 -2.20 4.69 -16.41
CA ILE A 119 -2.07 5.03 -15.00
C ILE A 119 -3.34 4.61 -14.28
N THR A 120 -3.20 3.73 -13.31
CA THR A 120 -4.30 3.19 -12.51
C THR A 120 -4.19 3.71 -11.08
N ALA A 121 -5.30 4.19 -10.53
CA ALA A 121 -5.33 4.64 -9.15
C ALA A 121 -5.10 3.46 -8.20
N SER A 122 -4.24 3.65 -7.19
CA SER A 122 -4.00 2.64 -6.17
C SER A 122 -5.28 2.28 -5.42
N LEU A 123 -5.32 1.06 -4.87
CA LEU A 123 -6.39 0.67 -3.95
C LEU A 123 -6.34 1.59 -2.73
N THR A 124 -7.49 2.19 -2.38
CA THR A 124 -7.65 2.96 -1.15
C THR A 124 -7.47 2.03 0.04
N SER A 125 -6.24 1.93 0.52
CA SER A 125 -5.84 1.05 1.61
C SER A 125 -4.81 1.80 2.45
N GLY A 126 -4.98 1.73 3.78
CA GLY A 126 -4.13 2.43 4.74
C GLY A 126 -4.87 3.50 5.55
N ASP A 127 -4.21 3.96 6.62
CA ASP A 127 -4.78 4.79 7.68
C ASP A 127 -5.17 6.21 7.22
N ASP A 128 -4.75 6.64 6.04
CA ASP A 128 -5.01 7.97 5.48
C ASP A 128 -6.14 8.01 4.43
N ALA A 129 -6.78 6.88 4.12
CA ALA A 129 -7.85 6.83 3.11
C ALA A 129 -9.06 7.68 3.55
N SER A 130 -9.62 8.48 2.65
CA SER A 130 -10.75 9.39 2.98
C SER A 130 -11.98 9.12 2.12
N PHE A 131 -13.15 9.61 2.56
CA PHE A 131 -14.37 9.57 1.76
C PHE A 131 -14.19 10.32 0.42
N PHE A 132 -13.47 11.45 0.41
CA PHE A 132 -13.10 12.17 -0.80
C PHE A 132 -12.36 11.26 -1.79
N GLN A 133 -11.29 10.59 -1.35
CA GLN A 133 -10.54 9.68 -2.20
C GLN A 133 -11.44 8.57 -2.73
N ARG A 134 -12.33 8.02 -1.87
CA ARG A 134 -13.25 6.94 -2.23
C ARG A 134 -14.33 7.33 -3.26
N VAL A 135 -14.70 8.59 -3.37
CA VAL A 135 -15.67 9.04 -4.39
C VAL A 135 -14.97 9.44 -5.69
N PHE A 136 -13.80 10.07 -5.61
CA PHE A 136 -13.14 10.68 -6.78
C PHE A 136 -12.17 9.75 -7.53
N SER A 137 -11.75 8.62 -6.94
CA SER A 137 -10.92 7.62 -7.62
C SER A 137 -11.76 6.43 -8.12
N ALA A 138 -12.76 6.67 -8.97
CA ALA A 138 -13.52 5.60 -9.61
C ALA A 138 -12.59 4.73 -10.49
N ASN A 139 -12.82 3.40 -10.54
CA ASN A 139 -11.96 2.38 -11.18
C ASN A 139 -10.56 2.19 -10.54
N ARG A 140 -10.54 1.72 -9.28
CA ARG A 140 -9.29 1.40 -8.55
C ARG A 140 -8.81 -0.02 -8.79
N GLY A 141 -7.51 -0.20 -8.59
CA GLY A 141 -6.89 -1.52 -8.65
C GLY A 141 -6.71 -2.01 -10.08
N LEU A 142 -5.93 -3.08 -10.23
CA LEU A 142 -5.66 -3.69 -11.54
C LEU A 142 -6.86 -4.57 -11.90
N ASP A 143 -7.50 -4.30 -13.04
CA ASP A 143 -8.55 -5.18 -13.57
C ASP A 143 -7.89 -6.32 -14.36
N PRO A 144 -7.99 -7.58 -13.91
CA PRO A 144 -7.34 -8.71 -14.56
C PRO A 144 -7.97 -9.11 -15.91
N TYR A 145 -9.17 -8.61 -16.23
CA TYR A 145 -9.93 -9.01 -17.42
C TYR A 145 -10.02 -7.90 -18.48
N VAL A 146 -9.65 -6.66 -18.13
CA VAL A 146 -9.64 -5.52 -19.05
C VAL A 146 -8.20 -5.15 -19.40
N PHE A 147 -7.65 -5.87 -20.37
CA PHE A 147 -6.30 -5.64 -20.90
C PHE A 147 -6.20 -4.43 -21.83
N ALA A 148 -7.33 -3.93 -22.34
CA ALA A 148 -7.38 -2.78 -23.23
C ALA A 148 -8.55 -1.86 -22.84
N VAL A 149 -8.21 -0.61 -22.52
CA VAL A 149 -9.18 0.48 -22.37
C VAL A 149 -9.13 1.31 -23.64
N SER A 150 -10.28 1.57 -24.25
CA SER A 150 -10.35 2.43 -25.44
C SER A 150 -9.93 3.85 -25.09
N ASP A 151 -9.04 4.42 -25.91
CA ASP A 151 -8.73 5.85 -25.91
C ASP A 151 -9.04 6.38 -27.30
N VAL A 152 -9.97 7.33 -27.38
CA VAL A 152 -10.48 7.85 -28.66
C VAL A 152 -9.35 8.38 -29.55
N TYR A 153 -8.30 8.98 -28.96
CA TYR A 153 -7.21 9.55 -29.74
C TYR A 153 -6.26 8.47 -30.26
N GLN A 154 -5.92 7.48 -29.43
CA GLN A 154 -5.11 6.35 -29.83
C GLN A 154 -5.83 5.44 -30.83
N ASP A 155 -7.11 5.14 -30.61
CA ASP A 155 -7.86 4.18 -31.42
C ASP A 155 -8.23 4.75 -32.80
N VAL A 156 -8.59 6.03 -32.87
CA VAL A 156 -9.03 6.66 -34.13
C VAL A 156 -7.88 7.29 -34.90
N PHE A 157 -6.92 7.91 -34.21
CA PHE A 157 -5.85 8.68 -34.84
C PHE A 157 -4.45 8.09 -34.65
N GLY A 158 -4.30 7.03 -33.85
CA GLY A 158 -3.00 6.45 -33.54
C GLY A 158 -2.09 7.38 -32.74
N ASP A 159 -2.64 8.34 -31.98
CA ASP A 159 -1.88 9.37 -31.25
C ASP A 159 -2.38 9.54 -29.80
N GLY A 160 -1.56 9.16 -28.82
CA GLY A 160 -1.85 9.26 -27.40
C GLY A 160 -1.62 10.65 -26.80
N SER A 161 -1.77 10.76 -25.48
CA SER A 161 -1.43 11.98 -24.73
C SER A 161 -0.36 11.66 -23.69
N PHE A 162 0.73 12.41 -23.68
CA PHE A 162 1.79 12.24 -22.69
C PHE A 162 1.47 13.04 -21.42
N THR A 163 1.52 12.39 -20.27
CA THR A 163 1.20 12.98 -18.95
C THR A 163 2.43 13.03 -18.04
N GLY A 164 3.63 12.96 -18.63
CA GLY A 164 4.90 13.10 -17.93
C GLY A 164 5.45 11.80 -17.35
N LYS A 165 4.74 10.68 -17.55
CA LYS A 165 5.15 9.34 -17.09
C LYS A 165 5.18 8.40 -18.27
N GLY A 166 6.33 7.81 -18.57
CA GLY A 166 6.43 6.92 -19.71
C GLY A 166 7.87 6.68 -20.15
N LEU A 167 8.00 5.81 -21.15
CA LEU A 167 9.27 5.46 -21.75
C LEU A 167 9.45 6.27 -23.03
N TYR A 168 10.59 6.92 -23.22
CA TYR A 168 10.89 7.61 -24.48
C TYR A 168 12.24 7.23 -25.08
N HIS A 169 12.33 7.34 -26.41
CA HIS A 169 13.58 7.18 -27.16
C HIS A 169 14.37 8.49 -27.13
N VAL A 170 15.57 8.45 -26.53
CA VAL A 170 16.37 9.65 -26.21
C VAL A 170 16.63 10.52 -27.44
N ASP A 171 17.17 9.92 -28.52
CA ASP A 171 17.56 10.71 -29.71
C ASP A 171 16.38 11.32 -30.46
N ALA A 172 15.28 10.57 -30.62
CA ALA A 172 14.08 11.06 -31.28
C ALA A 172 13.39 12.16 -30.46
N PHE A 173 13.40 12.03 -29.13
CA PHE A 173 12.85 13.04 -28.21
C PHE A 173 13.63 14.35 -28.31
N GLU A 174 14.95 14.30 -28.22
CA GLU A 174 15.80 15.48 -28.35
C GLU A 174 15.71 16.11 -29.74
N ALA A 175 15.73 15.30 -30.81
CA ALA A 175 15.61 15.81 -32.17
C ALA A 175 14.28 16.53 -32.43
N ALA A 176 13.17 16.02 -31.88
CA ALA A 176 11.85 16.61 -32.02
C ALA A 176 11.70 17.94 -31.27
N LEU A 177 12.30 18.07 -30.09
CA LEU A 177 12.12 19.21 -29.19
C LEU A 177 13.18 20.31 -29.32
N LYS A 178 14.32 20.02 -29.94
CA LYS A 178 15.44 20.96 -30.09
C LYS A 178 14.95 22.33 -30.58
N ASN A 179 15.22 23.40 -29.83
CA ASN A 179 14.85 24.78 -30.18
C ASN A 179 13.35 24.98 -30.52
N ARG A 180 12.44 24.19 -29.92
CA ARG A 180 10.98 24.34 -30.09
C ARG A 180 10.30 25.03 -28.91
N ILE A 181 10.92 25.00 -27.73
CA ILE A 181 10.37 25.52 -26.49
C ILE A 181 11.39 26.47 -25.87
N ASP A 182 11.00 27.72 -25.70
CA ASP A 182 11.83 28.76 -25.09
C ASP A 182 12.01 28.50 -23.59
N GLU A 183 13.17 28.88 -23.06
CA GLU A 183 13.48 28.69 -21.64
C GLU A 183 12.51 29.44 -20.73
N ASN A 184 12.14 28.80 -19.62
CA ASN A 184 11.32 29.40 -18.55
C ASN A 184 9.90 29.82 -18.97
N THR A 185 9.38 29.28 -20.07
CA THR A 185 8.06 29.67 -20.60
C THR A 185 6.92 28.74 -20.23
N ILE A 186 7.18 27.45 -19.98
CA ILE A 186 6.14 26.43 -19.81
C ILE A 186 6.29 25.67 -18.49
N LEU A 187 5.24 25.69 -17.67
CA LEU A 187 5.10 24.94 -16.42
C LEU A 187 4.70 23.48 -16.68
N SER A 188 3.74 23.24 -17.58
CA SER A 188 3.23 21.92 -17.94
C SER A 188 3.64 21.57 -19.36
N HIS A 189 4.80 20.94 -19.50
CA HIS A 189 5.42 20.64 -20.78
C HIS A 189 4.95 19.30 -21.37
N ASP A 190 4.45 18.38 -20.52
CA ASP A 190 4.21 16.98 -20.90
C ASP A 190 3.31 16.84 -22.15
N LEU A 191 2.16 17.52 -22.19
CA LEU A 191 1.25 17.45 -23.34
C LEU A 191 1.88 18.01 -24.62
N LEU A 192 2.65 19.10 -24.52
CA LEU A 192 3.31 19.73 -25.65
C LEU A 192 4.48 18.86 -26.17
N GLU A 193 5.27 18.31 -25.27
CA GLU A 193 6.37 17.40 -25.62
C GLU A 193 5.84 16.15 -26.32
N GLY A 194 4.75 15.57 -25.82
CA GLY A 194 4.05 14.46 -26.48
C GLY A 194 3.51 14.84 -27.86
N ALA A 195 2.95 16.05 -28.01
CA ALA A 195 2.45 16.54 -29.28
C ALA A 195 3.54 16.74 -30.34
N LEU A 196 4.71 17.26 -29.95
CA LEU A 196 5.82 17.54 -30.86
C LEU A 196 6.63 16.28 -31.19
N SER A 197 6.74 15.35 -30.24
CA SER A 197 7.54 14.13 -30.40
C SER A 197 6.75 12.89 -30.82
N ARG A 198 5.41 12.94 -30.79
CA ARG A 198 4.46 11.85 -31.05
C ARG A 198 4.49 10.77 -29.97
N ALA A 199 3.43 10.74 -29.17
CA ALA A 199 3.23 9.78 -28.09
C ALA A 199 2.19 8.71 -28.46
N ALA A 200 2.34 7.51 -27.92
CA ALA A 200 1.32 6.47 -27.94
C ALA A 200 0.86 6.14 -26.52
N LEU A 201 -0.43 5.80 -26.38
CA LEU A 201 -0.96 5.17 -25.18
C LEU A 201 -0.78 3.64 -25.28
N VAL A 202 -0.24 3.03 -24.22
CA VAL A 202 -0.09 1.59 -24.08
C VAL A 202 -1.02 1.12 -22.97
N THR A 203 -2.10 0.44 -23.34
CA THR A 203 -3.23 0.14 -22.46
C THR A 203 -3.08 -1.16 -21.66
N ASP A 204 -2.23 -2.07 -22.13
CA ASP A 204 -1.91 -3.37 -21.52
C ASP A 204 -0.70 -3.32 -20.58
N VAL A 205 -0.07 -2.16 -20.41
CA VAL A 205 0.96 -1.91 -19.39
C VAL A 205 0.44 -0.87 -18.41
N GLU A 206 0.31 -1.26 -17.15
CA GLU A 206 -0.21 -0.41 -16.09
C GLU A 206 0.86 0.01 -15.09
N LEU A 207 0.81 1.28 -14.70
CA LEU A 207 1.51 1.82 -13.54
C LEU A 207 0.49 2.23 -12.50
N VAL A 208 0.84 2.10 -11.23
CA VAL A 208 -0.04 2.42 -10.11
C VAL A 208 0.37 3.75 -9.50
N GLU A 209 -0.57 4.67 -9.31
CA GLU A 209 -0.32 5.97 -8.67
C GLU A 209 -1.34 6.25 -7.57
N ASP A 210 -0.89 6.88 -6.50
CA ASP A 210 -1.77 7.26 -5.40
C ASP A 210 -2.64 8.47 -5.76
N TYR A 211 -3.97 8.32 -5.56
CA TYR A 211 -4.91 9.44 -5.71
C TYR A 211 -4.89 10.32 -4.44
N PRO A 212 -5.00 11.67 -4.55
CA PRO A 212 -5.02 12.55 -3.39
C PRO A 212 -6.04 12.14 -2.31
N THR A 213 -5.60 12.05 -1.06
CA THR A 213 -6.46 11.75 0.10
C THR A 213 -7.28 12.96 0.58
N ARG A 214 -6.92 14.18 0.17
CA ARG A 214 -7.59 15.41 0.62
C ARG A 214 -7.96 16.30 -0.55
N TYR A 215 -9.09 17.00 -0.43
CA TYR A 215 -9.55 17.96 -1.43
C TYR A 215 -8.53 19.08 -1.68
N SER A 216 -7.86 19.56 -0.62
CA SER A 216 -6.85 20.63 -0.72
C SER A 216 -5.70 20.30 -1.66
N VAL A 217 -5.24 19.04 -1.65
CA VAL A 217 -4.15 18.55 -2.49
C VAL A 217 -4.64 18.42 -3.94
N ASP A 218 -5.85 17.93 -4.14
CA ASP A 218 -6.47 17.81 -5.46
C ASP A 218 -6.73 19.17 -6.12
N ALA A 219 -7.28 20.13 -5.38
CA ALA A 219 -7.50 21.50 -5.83
C ALA A 219 -6.18 22.18 -6.25
N SER A 220 -5.13 22.05 -5.43
CA SER A 220 -3.79 22.55 -5.77
C SER A 220 -3.22 21.94 -7.06
N ARG A 221 -3.45 20.62 -7.29
CA ARG A 221 -3.05 19.94 -8.53
C ARG A 221 -3.79 20.52 -9.74
N HIS A 222 -5.10 20.68 -9.66
CA HIS A 222 -5.93 21.24 -10.73
C HIS A 222 -5.60 22.70 -11.05
N HIS A 223 -5.38 23.54 -10.03
CA HIS A 223 -4.95 24.94 -10.24
C HIS A 223 -3.64 25.01 -11.02
N ARG A 224 -2.66 24.18 -10.65
CA ARG A 224 -1.38 24.08 -11.37
C ARG A 224 -1.57 23.64 -12.82
N TRP A 225 -2.38 22.61 -13.06
CA TRP A 225 -2.61 22.11 -14.42
C TRP A 225 -3.28 23.16 -15.30
N ALA A 226 -4.32 23.83 -14.79
CA ALA A 226 -4.96 24.94 -15.50
C ALA A 226 -3.95 26.04 -15.85
N ARG A 227 -3.07 26.46 -14.92
CA ARG A 227 -2.02 27.43 -15.25
C ARG A 227 -1.09 26.93 -16.36
N GLY A 228 -0.71 25.66 -16.34
CA GLY A 228 0.12 25.06 -17.37
C GLY A 228 -0.57 25.01 -18.74
N ASP A 229 -1.84 24.60 -18.80
CA ASP A 229 -2.62 24.53 -20.04
C ASP A 229 -2.76 25.92 -20.69
N TRP A 230 -3.04 26.94 -19.89
CA TRP A 230 -3.17 28.33 -20.37
C TRP A 230 -1.83 28.96 -20.78
N GLN A 231 -0.68 28.40 -20.37
CA GLN A 231 0.61 28.85 -20.91
C GLN A 231 0.82 28.43 -22.37
N LEU A 232 0.07 27.43 -22.85
CA LEU A 232 0.20 26.90 -24.21
C LEU A 232 -0.51 27.75 -25.27
N LEU A 233 -1.16 28.87 -24.91
CA LEU A 233 -1.92 29.72 -25.85
C LEU A 233 -1.12 30.09 -27.11
N GLY A 234 0.16 30.42 -26.97
CA GLY A 234 1.03 30.72 -28.11
C GLY A 234 1.15 29.55 -29.09
N TYR A 235 1.26 28.32 -28.59
CA TYR A 235 1.36 27.10 -29.40
C TYR A 235 0.02 26.68 -30.00
N ILE A 236 -1.09 26.98 -29.32
CA ILE A 236 -2.44 26.70 -29.80
C ILE A 236 -2.78 27.59 -31.00
N PHE A 237 -2.48 28.89 -30.91
CA PHE A 237 -2.90 29.86 -31.91
C PHE A 237 -1.86 30.16 -32.99
N ASP A 238 -0.57 29.89 -32.77
CA ASP A 238 0.46 30.05 -33.79
C ASP A 238 0.64 28.78 -34.63
N PRO A 239 0.26 28.76 -35.91
CA PRO A 239 0.50 27.61 -36.79
C PRO A 239 1.99 27.32 -37.02
N ARG A 240 2.88 28.29 -36.77
CA ARG A 240 4.34 28.13 -36.91
C ARG A 240 4.96 27.32 -35.78
N SER A 241 4.22 27.09 -34.70
CA SER A 241 4.66 26.28 -33.55
C SER A 241 5.04 24.84 -33.92
N GLY A 242 4.51 24.32 -35.04
CA GLY A 242 4.72 22.95 -35.49
C GLY A 242 3.89 21.91 -34.74
N VAL A 243 2.95 22.35 -33.89
CA VAL A 243 2.04 21.46 -33.16
C VAL A 243 0.93 20.94 -34.10
N PRO A 244 0.71 19.62 -34.20
CA PRO A 244 -0.35 19.04 -35.03
C PRO A 244 -1.75 19.56 -34.67
N ALA A 245 -2.65 19.62 -35.66
CA ALA A 245 -4.01 20.12 -35.47
C ALA A 245 -4.78 19.31 -34.40
N LEU A 246 -4.63 17.99 -34.39
CA LEU A 246 -5.23 17.13 -33.37
C LEU A 246 -4.73 17.46 -31.96
N SER A 247 -3.43 17.69 -31.79
CA SER A 247 -2.86 18.03 -30.50
C SER A 247 -3.28 19.44 -30.03
N ARG A 248 -3.43 20.39 -30.95
CA ARG A 248 -4.03 21.69 -30.65
C ARG A 248 -5.48 21.55 -30.18
N TRP A 249 -6.25 20.64 -30.77
CA TRP A 249 -7.60 20.32 -30.29
C TRP A 249 -7.59 19.74 -28.87
N LYS A 250 -6.68 18.78 -28.57
CA LYS A 250 -6.48 18.25 -27.20
C LYS A 250 -6.22 19.39 -26.20
N MET A 251 -5.36 20.35 -26.56
CA MET A 251 -5.07 21.54 -25.73
C MET A 251 -6.29 22.46 -25.57
N VAL A 252 -7.06 22.70 -26.63
CA VAL A 252 -8.31 23.49 -26.58
C VAL A 252 -9.35 22.82 -25.68
N ASP A 253 -9.45 21.48 -25.70
CA ASP A 253 -10.35 20.75 -24.79
C ASP A 253 -9.94 20.94 -23.32
N ASN A 254 -8.65 20.96 -23.00
CA ASN A 254 -8.18 21.30 -21.64
C ASN A 254 -8.61 22.72 -21.24
N LEU A 255 -8.45 23.72 -22.13
CA LEU A 255 -8.93 25.07 -21.86
C LEU A 255 -10.44 25.10 -21.64
N ARG A 256 -11.22 24.40 -22.47
CA ARG A 256 -12.69 24.26 -22.32
C ARG A 256 -13.05 23.71 -20.94
N ARG A 257 -12.38 22.65 -20.48
CA ARG A 257 -12.63 22.05 -19.16
C ARG A 257 -12.39 23.05 -18.03
N SER A 258 -11.36 23.88 -18.14
CA SER A 258 -11.05 24.89 -17.11
C SER A 258 -12.07 26.05 -17.06
N VAL A 259 -12.69 26.43 -18.18
CA VAL A 259 -13.72 27.50 -18.20
C VAL A 259 -15.13 26.99 -17.89
N THR A 260 -15.37 25.70 -18.03
CA THR A 260 -16.70 25.10 -17.82
C THR A 260 -17.28 25.40 -16.42
N PRO A 261 -16.54 25.26 -15.30
CA PRO A 261 -17.05 25.64 -13.98
C PRO A 261 -17.47 27.12 -13.88
N ILE A 262 -16.72 28.01 -14.53
CA ILE A 262 -16.99 29.45 -14.55
C ILE A 262 -18.31 29.73 -15.28
N PHE A 263 -18.45 29.20 -16.50
CA PHE A 263 -19.67 29.35 -17.29
C PHE A 263 -20.87 28.66 -16.64
N TRP A 264 -20.67 27.52 -15.95
CA TRP A 264 -21.73 26.84 -15.22
C TRP A 264 -22.28 27.71 -14.08
N VAL A 265 -21.41 28.32 -13.27
CA VAL A 265 -21.81 29.25 -12.20
C VAL A 265 -22.49 30.49 -12.77
N MET A 266 -21.94 31.08 -13.83
CA MET A 266 -22.57 32.25 -14.48
C MET A 266 -23.94 31.90 -15.06
N ALA A 267 -24.11 30.73 -15.67
CA ALA A 267 -25.38 30.25 -16.20
C ALA A 267 -26.41 29.99 -15.08
N CYS A 268 -26.00 29.48 -13.93
CA CYS A 268 -26.85 29.35 -12.75
C CYS A 268 -27.36 30.71 -12.27
N VAL A 269 -26.45 31.66 -12.01
CA VAL A 269 -26.82 33.00 -11.54
C VAL A 269 -27.72 33.70 -12.55
N ALA A 270 -27.38 33.66 -13.85
CA ALA A 270 -28.21 34.24 -14.90
C ALA A 270 -29.61 33.61 -14.94
N GLY A 271 -29.72 32.28 -14.81
CA GLY A 271 -31.01 31.59 -14.73
C GLY A 271 -31.83 32.01 -13.52
N TRP A 272 -31.21 32.17 -12.34
CA TRP A 272 -31.91 32.62 -11.13
C TRP A 272 -32.34 34.10 -11.21
N THR A 273 -31.58 34.95 -11.92
CA THR A 273 -31.89 36.37 -12.08
C THR A 273 -32.95 36.62 -13.14
N LEU A 274 -32.90 35.90 -14.27
CA LEU A 274 -33.73 36.20 -15.45
C LEU A 274 -35.04 35.41 -15.52
N LEU A 275 -35.15 34.29 -14.80
CA LEU A 275 -36.29 33.38 -14.91
C LEU A 275 -37.16 33.37 -13.64
N PRO A 276 -38.50 33.23 -13.77
CA PRO A 276 -39.38 32.96 -12.64
C PRO A 276 -39.03 31.63 -11.95
N PHE A 277 -39.42 31.48 -10.68
CA PHE A 277 -39.08 30.32 -9.84
C PHE A 277 -39.18 28.96 -10.54
N THR A 278 -40.31 28.65 -11.20
CA THR A 278 -40.53 27.35 -11.86
C THR A 278 -39.54 27.08 -12.98
N GLN A 279 -39.27 28.08 -13.82
CA GLN A 279 -38.34 27.99 -14.93
C GLN A 279 -36.88 27.99 -14.45
N ALA A 280 -36.56 28.78 -13.41
CA ALA A 280 -35.25 28.78 -12.77
C ALA A 280 -34.93 27.41 -12.15
N ALA A 281 -35.91 26.75 -11.52
CA ALA A 281 -35.76 25.41 -10.99
C ALA A 281 -35.54 24.35 -12.10
N GLN A 282 -36.30 24.43 -13.20
CA GLN A 282 -36.12 23.57 -14.37
C GLN A 282 -34.74 23.77 -15.01
N TRP A 283 -34.30 25.02 -15.15
CA TRP A 283 -32.97 25.36 -15.64
C TRP A 283 -31.87 24.77 -14.77
N GLN A 284 -31.99 24.92 -13.44
CA GLN A 284 -31.04 24.35 -12.50
C GLN A 284 -31.01 22.81 -12.55
N ALA A 285 -32.18 22.17 -12.69
CA ALA A 285 -32.28 20.72 -12.86
C ALA A 285 -31.59 20.24 -14.15
N LEU A 286 -31.77 20.97 -15.26
CA LEU A 286 -31.07 20.69 -16.52
C LEU A 286 -29.55 20.80 -16.38
N MET A 287 -29.07 21.85 -15.70
CA MET A 287 -27.64 22.03 -15.43
C MET A 287 -27.05 20.89 -14.58
N ILE A 288 -27.79 20.39 -13.58
CA ILE A 288 -27.39 19.23 -12.78
C ILE A 288 -27.42 17.95 -13.62
N LEU A 289 -28.48 17.74 -14.41
CA LEU A 289 -28.61 16.58 -15.30
C LEU A 289 -27.44 16.49 -16.29
N SER A 290 -26.93 17.63 -16.77
CA SER A 290 -25.75 17.65 -17.64
C SER A 290 -24.49 17.05 -16.98
N LEU A 291 -24.36 17.14 -15.65
CA LEU A 291 -23.24 16.55 -14.89
C LEU A 291 -23.40 15.04 -14.71
N PHE A 292 -24.62 14.51 -14.82
CA PHE A 292 -24.91 13.08 -14.76
C PHE A 292 -24.56 12.34 -16.04
N MET A 293 -24.34 13.03 -17.17
CA MET A 293 -24.16 12.38 -18.48
C MET A 293 -23.13 11.22 -18.44
N ALA A 294 -21.93 11.46 -17.89
CA ALA A 294 -20.89 10.44 -17.81
C ALA A 294 -21.23 9.31 -16.81
N PRO A 295 -21.58 9.59 -15.53
CA PRO A 295 -22.05 8.54 -14.61
C PRO A 295 -23.24 7.73 -15.12
N THR A 296 -24.15 8.35 -15.88
CA THR A 296 -25.29 7.66 -16.48
C THR A 296 -24.84 6.65 -17.52
N PHE A 297 -23.82 6.95 -18.34
CA PHE A 297 -23.26 5.97 -19.26
C PHE A 297 -22.66 4.77 -18.53
N ASP A 298 -21.94 5.00 -17.42
CA ASP A 298 -21.37 3.92 -16.62
C ASP A 298 -22.45 3.04 -15.98
N ILE A 299 -23.50 3.66 -15.41
CA ILE A 299 -24.64 2.95 -14.83
C ILE A 299 -25.37 2.14 -15.92
N VAL A 300 -25.63 2.74 -17.09
CA VAL A 300 -26.31 2.07 -18.21
C VAL A 300 -25.49 0.89 -18.72
N ASN A 301 -24.18 1.06 -18.90
CA ASN A 301 -23.28 -0.03 -19.26
C ASN A 301 -23.21 -1.11 -18.18
N GLY A 302 -23.48 -0.76 -16.92
CA GLY A 302 -23.54 -1.68 -15.77
C GLY A 302 -24.88 -2.37 -15.56
N ILE A 303 -25.95 -2.02 -16.31
CA ILE A 303 -27.26 -2.69 -16.16
C ILE A 303 -27.15 -4.15 -16.58
N LEU A 304 -26.41 -4.43 -17.67
CA LEU A 304 -26.19 -5.79 -18.15
C LEU A 304 -24.95 -6.40 -17.48
N PRO A 305 -25.06 -7.59 -16.88
CA PRO A 305 -23.90 -8.27 -16.28
C PRO A 305 -22.86 -8.60 -17.36
N LYS A 306 -21.60 -8.22 -17.11
CA LYS A 306 -20.49 -8.42 -18.05
C LYS A 306 -19.99 -9.87 -18.10
N SER A 307 -20.35 -10.70 -17.12
CA SER A 307 -19.95 -12.12 -17.04
C SER A 307 -21.09 -12.98 -16.49
N GLY A 308 -21.25 -14.19 -17.03
CA GLY A 308 -22.24 -15.17 -16.57
C GLY A 308 -21.98 -15.73 -15.16
N ASP A 309 -20.77 -15.52 -14.62
CA ASP A 309 -20.35 -16.03 -13.31
C ASP A 309 -20.81 -15.14 -12.13
N GLN A 310 -21.47 -14.00 -12.40
CA GLN A 310 -21.95 -13.10 -11.35
C GLN A 310 -23.37 -13.48 -10.93
N THR A 311 -23.60 -13.60 -9.62
CA THR A 311 -24.96 -13.83 -9.13
C THR A 311 -25.83 -12.59 -9.35
N PRO A 312 -27.12 -12.73 -9.71
CA PRO A 312 -28.00 -11.57 -9.94
C PRO A 312 -28.04 -10.60 -8.75
N ARG A 313 -28.01 -11.12 -7.52
CA ARG A 313 -28.02 -10.30 -6.29
C ARG A 313 -26.72 -9.53 -6.08
N GLY A 314 -25.57 -10.14 -6.35
CA GLY A 314 -24.27 -9.46 -6.32
C GLY A 314 -24.16 -8.37 -7.38
N HIS A 315 -24.73 -8.62 -8.57
CA HIS A 315 -24.82 -7.63 -9.64
C HIS A 315 -25.67 -6.41 -9.22
N PHE A 316 -26.86 -6.63 -8.64
CA PHE A 316 -27.71 -5.53 -8.17
C PHE A 316 -27.09 -4.74 -7.01
N SER A 317 -26.39 -5.40 -6.07
CA SER A 317 -25.72 -4.70 -4.98
C SER A 317 -24.54 -3.86 -5.49
N ALA A 318 -23.78 -4.37 -6.47
CA ALA A 318 -22.74 -3.62 -7.17
C ALA A 318 -23.33 -2.40 -7.91
N LEU A 319 -24.40 -2.59 -8.68
CA LEU A 319 -25.08 -1.51 -9.40
C LEU A 319 -25.63 -0.43 -8.44
N ALA A 320 -26.22 -0.83 -7.31
CA ALA A 320 -26.69 0.09 -6.29
C ALA A 320 -25.53 0.90 -5.69
N ARG A 321 -24.42 0.23 -5.37
CA ARG A 321 -23.21 0.88 -4.86
C ARG A 321 -22.64 1.87 -5.89
N ASP A 322 -22.53 1.47 -7.15
CA ASP A 322 -22.01 2.32 -8.23
C ASP A 322 -22.93 3.53 -8.47
N THR A 323 -24.25 3.35 -8.35
CA THR A 323 -25.24 4.43 -8.41
C THR A 323 -25.07 5.40 -7.23
N VAL A 324 -24.85 4.90 -6.01
CA VAL A 324 -24.59 5.72 -4.82
C VAL A 324 -23.31 6.54 -5.00
N PHE A 325 -22.21 5.92 -5.44
CA PHE A 325 -20.95 6.63 -5.68
C PHE A 325 -21.06 7.64 -6.83
N GLY A 326 -21.73 7.29 -7.93
CA GLY A 326 -21.98 8.21 -9.04
C GLY A 326 -22.81 9.42 -8.61
N THR A 327 -23.84 9.19 -7.78
CA THR A 327 -24.67 10.26 -7.20
C THR A 327 -23.86 11.14 -6.24
N ALA A 328 -23.07 10.53 -5.36
CA ALA A 328 -22.19 11.26 -4.44
C ALA A 328 -21.16 12.12 -5.19
N LEU A 329 -20.61 11.61 -6.30
CA LEU A 329 -19.68 12.36 -7.15
C LEU A 329 -20.34 13.60 -7.74
N VAL A 330 -21.56 13.48 -8.28
CA VAL A 330 -22.29 14.63 -8.84
C VAL A 330 -22.67 15.63 -7.75
N ALA A 331 -23.17 15.15 -6.60
CA ALA A 331 -23.51 16.00 -5.47
C ALA A 331 -22.29 16.82 -4.97
N LEU A 332 -21.13 16.16 -4.83
CA LEU A 332 -19.88 16.85 -4.46
C LEU A 332 -19.42 17.84 -5.54
N LYS A 333 -19.56 17.51 -6.84
CA LYS A 333 -19.25 18.46 -7.92
C LYS A 333 -20.12 19.71 -7.86
N VAL A 334 -21.42 19.57 -7.62
CA VAL A 334 -22.35 20.70 -7.48
C VAL A 334 -21.98 21.58 -6.28
N LEU A 335 -21.70 20.95 -5.15
CA LEU A 335 -21.33 21.62 -3.90
C LEU A 335 -19.99 22.37 -4.02
N LEU A 336 -19.00 21.77 -4.68
CA LEU A 336 -17.66 22.36 -4.86
C LEU A 336 -17.55 23.28 -6.08
N MET A 337 -18.61 23.41 -6.89
CA MET A 337 -18.56 24.11 -8.18
C MET A 337 -18.13 25.58 -8.06
N ALA A 338 -18.62 26.29 -7.04
CA ALA A 338 -18.22 27.69 -6.80
C ALA A 338 -16.72 27.81 -6.51
N HIS A 339 -16.16 26.92 -5.69
CA HIS A 339 -14.73 26.91 -5.45
C HIS A 339 -13.94 26.58 -6.72
N LEU A 340 -14.39 25.58 -7.49
CA LEU A 340 -13.77 25.23 -8.77
C LEU A 340 -13.77 26.41 -9.75
N ALA A 341 -14.89 27.13 -9.87
CA ALA A 341 -14.99 28.33 -10.71
C ALA A 341 -14.03 29.43 -10.28
N TRP A 342 -13.98 29.74 -8.97
CA TRP A 342 -13.05 30.73 -8.43
C TRP A 342 -11.60 30.35 -8.68
N MET A 343 -11.23 29.10 -8.35
CA MET A 343 -9.88 28.57 -8.51
C MET A 343 -9.44 28.57 -9.97
N MET A 344 -10.30 28.15 -10.90
CA MET A 344 -10.01 28.20 -12.33
C MET A 344 -9.87 29.64 -12.82
N GLY A 345 -10.75 30.55 -12.38
CA GLY A 345 -10.65 31.98 -12.70
C GLY A 345 -9.33 32.59 -12.25
N ASP A 346 -8.91 32.33 -11.00
CA ASP A 346 -7.62 32.79 -10.48
C ASP A 346 -6.43 32.21 -11.30
N ALA A 347 -6.46 30.92 -11.62
CA ALA A 347 -5.43 30.28 -12.46
C ALA A 347 -5.32 30.94 -13.84
N ILE A 348 -6.46 31.19 -14.49
CA ILE A 348 -6.54 31.81 -15.83
C ILE A 348 -6.02 33.25 -15.78
N ILE A 349 -6.56 34.09 -14.90
CA ILE A 349 -6.21 35.51 -14.81
C ILE A 349 -4.72 35.67 -14.48
N ARG A 350 -4.21 34.91 -13.50
CA ARG A 350 -2.78 34.93 -13.16
C ARG A 350 -1.91 34.52 -14.35
N THR A 351 -2.32 33.52 -15.10
CA THR A 351 -1.53 33.00 -16.23
C THR A 351 -1.51 33.99 -17.39
N ILE A 352 -2.65 34.56 -17.76
CA ILE A 352 -2.75 35.59 -18.79
C ILE A 352 -1.88 36.81 -18.41
N TYR A 353 -1.99 37.28 -17.16
CA TYR A 353 -1.15 38.37 -16.67
C TYR A 353 0.34 38.03 -16.74
N ARG A 354 0.73 36.81 -16.36
CA ARG A 354 2.14 36.39 -16.41
C ARG A 354 2.67 36.20 -17.83
N LEU A 355 1.85 35.73 -18.77
CA LEU A 355 2.25 35.55 -20.16
C LEU A 355 2.44 36.89 -20.89
N PHE A 356 1.45 37.78 -20.76
CA PHE A 356 1.38 38.98 -21.60
C PHE A 356 1.91 40.25 -20.93
N VAL A 357 1.90 40.31 -19.60
CA VAL A 357 2.27 41.53 -18.85
C VAL A 357 3.57 41.34 -18.07
N SER A 358 3.59 40.48 -17.05
CA SER A 358 4.75 40.44 -16.14
C SER A 358 5.93 39.64 -16.68
N ARG A 359 5.68 38.55 -17.41
CA ARG A 359 6.70 37.55 -17.82
C ARG A 359 7.53 37.00 -16.66
N GLN A 360 6.97 37.05 -15.44
CA GLN A 360 7.58 36.58 -14.20
C GLN A 360 6.78 35.42 -13.61
N ASN A 361 7.42 34.55 -12.84
CA ASN A 361 6.81 33.45 -12.08
C ASN A 361 6.03 32.42 -12.95
N LEU A 362 6.43 32.24 -14.21
CA LEU A 362 5.84 31.23 -15.11
C LEU A 362 6.08 29.78 -14.63
N LEU A 363 7.20 29.52 -13.94
CA LEU A 363 7.54 28.20 -13.39
C LEU A 363 7.16 28.03 -11.91
N GLU A 364 6.25 28.85 -11.39
CA GLU A 364 5.84 28.78 -9.99
C GLU A 364 5.12 27.45 -9.71
N TRP A 365 5.70 26.68 -8.80
CA TRP A 365 5.25 25.33 -8.46
C TRP A 365 5.37 25.07 -6.96
N ARG A 366 4.33 24.48 -6.37
CA ARG A 366 4.35 23.84 -5.05
C ARG A 366 4.19 22.34 -5.22
N THR A 367 4.99 21.55 -4.50
CA THR A 367 4.87 20.08 -4.49
C THR A 367 3.53 19.66 -3.86
N ALA A 368 2.99 18.51 -4.28
CA ALA A 368 1.81 17.91 -3.63
C ALA A 368 2.10 17.57 -2.15
N SER A 369 3.33 17.17 -1.81
CA SER A 369 3.75 16.89 -0.44
C SER A 369 3.86 18.14 0.43
N GLN A 370 4.21 19.31 -0.12
CA GLN A 370 4.13 20.59 0.59
C GLN A 370 2.68 21.06 0.76
N ALA A 371 1.80 20.78 -0.20
CA ALA A 371 0.38 21.08 -0.08
C ALA A 371 -0.31 20.19 0.98
N ALA A 372 0.10 18.93 1.10
CA ALA A 372 -0.38 17.98 2.12
C ALA A 372 -0.01 18.37 3.56
N LYS A 373 1.05 19.18 3.74
CA LYS A 373 1.50 19.73 5.04
C LYS A 373 0.69 20.95 5.52
N GLY A 374 -0.29 21.43 4.76
CA GLY A 374 -1.20 22.49 5.20
C GLY A 374 -2.13 22.04 6.33
N GLY A 375 -2.69 23.01 7.08
CA GLY A 375 -3.67 22.75 8.13
C GLY A 375 -4.88 21.96 7.61
N ASN A 376 -5.38 21.01 8.41
CA ASN A 376 -6.56 20.20 8.12
C ASN A 376 -7.77 20.58 9.00
N ASP A 377 -7.78 21.82 9.48
CA ASP A 377 -8.82 22.39 10.32
C ASP A 377 -9.80 23.21 9.47
N LEU A 378 -10.98 23.47 10.05
CA LEU A 378 -12.04 24.22 9.38
C LEU A 378 -11.56 25.62 8.93
N GLY A 379 -10.75 26.29 9.75
CA GLY A 379 -10.21 27.62 9.44
C GLY A 379 -9.36 27.63 8.17
N ALA A 380 -8.46 26.64 8.01
CA ALA A 380 -7.65 26.50 6.81
C ALA A 380 -8.50 26.27 5.54
N TYR A 381 -9.57 25.47 5.61
CA TYR A 381 -10.46 25.27 4.45
C TYR A 381 -11.24 26.53 4.08
N TYR A 382 -11.79 27.26 5.05
CA TYR A 382 -12.44 28.55 4.76
C TYR A 382 -11.46 29.61 4.22
N GLY A 383 -10.22 29.61 4.70
CA GLY A 383 -9.16 30.48 4.17
C GLY A 383 -8.74 30.12 2.75
N MET A 384 -8.67 28.84 2.40
CA MET A 384 -8.35 28.37 1.05
C MET A 384 -9.51 28.59 0.08
N MET A 385 -10.73 28.28 0.51
CA MET A 385 -11.94 28.26 -0.31
C MET A 385 -12.80 29.53 -0.17
N TYR A 386 -12.23 30.63 0.34
CA TYR A 386 -12.96 31.89 0.59
C TYR A 386 -13.71 32.41 -0.65
N GLY A 387 -13.18 32.17 -1.85
CA GLY A 387 -13.82 32.51 -3.11
C GLY A 387 -15.19 31.85 -3.32
N ALA A 388 -15.39 30.63 -2.81
CA ALA A 388 -16.68 29.95 -2.85
C ALA A 388 -17.73 30.67 -2.00
N VAL A 389 -17.32 31.21 -0.84
CA VAL A 389 -18.18 32.01 0.04
C VAL A 389 -18.58 33.32 -0.65
N ILE A 390 -17.61 34.01 -1.27
CA ILE A 390 -17.89 35.24 -2.04
C ILE A 390 -18.87 34.96 -3.17
N ILE A 391 -18.64 33.91 -3.98
CA ILE A 391 -19.54 33.52 -5.07
C ILE A 391 -20.93 33.14 -4.52
N GLY A 392 -21.00 32.45 -3.38
CA GLY A 392 -22.27 32.13 -2.69
C GLY A 392 -23.07 33.37 -2.31
N VAL A 393 -22.42 34.36 -1.69
CA VAL A 393 -23.07 35.60 -1.25
C VAL A 393 -23.48 36.45 -2.46
N VAL A 394 -22.58 36.68 -3.41
CA VAL A 394 -22.85 37.49 -4.60
C VAL A 394 -23.90 36.82 -5.50
N GLY A 395 -23.82 35.50 -5.67
CA GLY A 395 -24.77 34.71 -6.46
C GLY A 395 -26.20 34.75 -5.91
N LEU A 396 -26.37 34.96 -4.60
CA LEU A 396 -27.67 35.22 -3.98
C LEU A 396 -28.08 36.70 -4.08
N ALA A 397 -27.14 37.61 -3.85
CA ALA A 397 -27.41 39.05 -3.85
C ALA A 397 -27.94 39.54 -5.21
N ILE A 398 -27.39 39.06 -6.32
CA ILE A 398 -27.78 39.50 -7.67
C ILE A 398 -29.27 39.23 -7.97
N PRO A 399 -29.80 37.99 -7.86
CA PRO A 399 -31.24 37.74 -8.02
C PRO A 399 -32.14 38.50 -7.03
N VAL A 400 -31.71 38.66 -5.77
CA VAL A 400 -32.47 39.37 -4.75
C VAL A 400 -32.59 40.86 -5.09
N LEU A 401 -31.49 41.50 -5.49
CA LEU A 401 -31.49 42.90 -5.91
C LEU A 401 -32.26 43.13 -7.21
N ALA A 402 -32.39 42.10 -8.04
CA ALA A 402 -33.20 42.13 -9.26
C ALA A 402 -34.69 41.83 -9.03
N ASP A 403 -35.13 41.64 -7.77
CA ASP A 403 -36.50 41.28 -7.38
C ASP A 403 -37.02 40.00 -8.10
N SER A 404 -36.12 39.05 -8.37
CA SER A 404 -36.46 37.79 -9.05
C SER A 404 -36.96 36.73 -8.08
N THR A 405 -38.07 36.06 -8.43
CA THR A 405 -38.56 34.87 -7.70
C THR A 405 -37.60 33.67 -7.79
N GLY A 406 -36.68 33.66 -8.76
CA GLY A 406 -35.59 32.68 -8.85
C GLY A 406 -34.58 32.78 -7.70
N ALA A 407 -34.59 33.86 -6.91
CA ALA A 407 -33.77 34.01 -5.71
C ALA A 407 -33.97 32.89 -4.68
N PHE A 408 -35.15 32.26 -4.64
CA PHE A 408 -35.39 31.11 -3.75
C PHE A 408 -34.55 29.89 -4.13
N VAL A 409 -34.32 29.66 -5.44
CA VAL A 409 -33.39 28.61 -5.90
C VAL A 409 -31.96 29.00 -5.54
N ALA A 410 -31.57 30.25 -5.80
CA ALA A 410 -30.25 30.78 -5.46
C ALA A 410 -29.91 30.60 -3.98
N PHE A 411 -30.90 30.75 -3.08
CA PHE A 411 -30.73 30.60 -1.64
C PHE A 411 -30.18 29.21 -1.24
N PHE A 412 -30.74 28.12 -1.78
CA PHE A 412 -30.25 26.77 -1.47
C PHE A 412 -28.83 26.53 -1.98
N PHE A 413 -28.50 27.00 -3.18
CA PHE A 413 -27.16 26.85 -3.73
C PHE A 413 -26.14 27.76 -3.03
N ALA A 414 -26.55 28.93 -2.56
CA ALA A 414 -25.72 29.78 -1.72
C ALA A 414 -25.33 29.06 -0.42
N ILE A 415 -26.27 28.35 0.23
CA ILE A 415 -25.96 27.50 1.39
C ILE A 415 -24.93 26.44 1.02
N PHE A 416 -25.12 25.72 -0.09
CA PHE A 416 -24.17 24.69 -0.52
C PHE A 416 -22.77 25.25 -0.76
N TRP A 417 -22.66 26.39 -1.44
CA TRP A 417 -21.37 26.99 -1.76
C TRP A 417 -20.68 27.60 -0.55
N ILE A 418 -21.43 28.24 0.36
CA ILE A 418 -20.89 28.79 1.61
C ILE A 418 -20.47 27.67 2.56
N ALA A 419 -21.24 26.57 2.64
CA ALA A 419 -20.92 25.41 3.47
C ALA A 419 -19.86 24.49 2.85
N SER A 420 -19.54 24.67 1.56
CA SER A 420 -18.60 23.81 0.84
C SER A 420 -17.23 23.62 1.51
N PRO A 421 -16.62 24.62 2.19
CA PRO A 421 -15.35 24.43 2.88
C PRO A 421 -15.47 23.51 4.10
N ALA A 422 -16.58 23.58 4.83
CA ALA A 422 -16.83 22.70 5.97
C ALA A 422 -17.03 21.24 5.51
N VAL A 423 -17.78 21.05 4.42
CA VAL A 423 -17.99 19.72 3.82
C VAL A 423 -16.68 19.17 3.26
N ALA A 424 -15.88 19.99 2.55
CA ALA A 424 -14.57 19.59 2.05
C ALA A 424 -13.60 19.16 3.17
N CYS A 425 -13.63 19.86 4.31
CA CYS A 425 -12.89 19.49 5.51
C CYS A 425 -13.37 18.14 6.07
N TRP A 426 -14.68 17.89 6.10
CA TRP A 426 -15.25 16.66 6.65
C TRP A 426 -14.93 15.44 5.77
N ILE A 427 -15.14 15.52 4.46
CA ILE A 427 -14.89 14.41 3.52
C ILE A 427 -13.40 14.08 3.34
N SER A 428 -12.50 15.01 3.71
CA SER A 428 -11.05 14.85 3.65
C SER A 428 -10.45 14.28 4.95
N ARG A 429 -11.27 13.97 5.96
CA ARG A 429 -10.83 13.25 7.16
C ARG A 429 -10.61 11.77 6.83
N SER A 430 -9.71 11.15 7.59
CA SER A 430 -9.47 9.71 7.45
C SER A 430 -10.74 8.91 7.78
N ALA A 431 -11.00 7.90 6.96
CA ALA A 431 -12.05 6.90 7.08
C ALA A 431 -11.53 5.59 7.71
N GLU A 432 -10.32 5.60 8.29
CA GLU A 432 -9.66 4.47 8.96
C GLU A 432 -10.57 3.71 9.95
N THR A 433 -11.54 4.39 10.55
CA THR A 433 -12.44 3.79 11.54
C THR A 433 -13.50 2.84 10.99
N GLU A 434 -13.70 2.76 9.66
CA GLU A 434 -14.77 1.94 9.06
C GLU A 434 -14.36 0.48 8.82
N ASP A 435 -13.08 0.20 8.55
CA ASP A 435 -12.59 -1.17 8.25
C ASP A 435 -11.97 -1.88 9.47
N ARG A 436 -12.08 -1.29 10.67
CA ARG A 436 -11.60 -1.91 11.91
C ARG A 436 -12.65 -2.84 12.49
N LEU A 437 -12.28 -4.12 12.65
CA LEU A 437 -13.05 -5.05 13.46
C LEU A 437 -13.08 -4.53 14.91
N ARG A 438 -14.23 -4.05 15.37
CA ARG A 438 -14.43 -3.64 16.77
C ARG A 438 -14.70 -4.88 17.61
N ILE A 439 -13.68 -5.35 18.31
CA ILE A 439 -13.77 -6.49 19.23
C ILE A 439 -14.09 -5.95 20.62
N SER A 440 -14.99 -6.61 21.35
CA SER A 440 -15.27 -6.23 22.75
C SER A 440 -14.07 -6.55 23.64
N SER A 441 -13.88 -5.81 24.73
CA SER A 441 -12.76 -6.07 25.66
C SER A 441 -12.81 -7.48 26.27
N ALA A 442 -14.02 -8.04 26.43
CA ALA A 442 -14.21 -9.40 26.90
C ALA A 442 -13.72 -10.44 25.88
N ASP A 443 -14.08 -10.27 24.60
CA ASP A 443 -13.63 -11.16 23.53
C ASP A 443 -12.12 -11.10 23.35
N ILE A 444 -11.49 -9.92 23.50
CA ILE A 444 -10.04 -9.77 23.48
C ILE A 444 -9.40 -10.65 24.56
N GLN A 445 -9.89 -10.58 25.81
CA GLN A 445 -9.33 -11.37 26.90
C GLN A 445 -9.48 -12.88 26.64
N VAL A 446 -10.64 -13.32 26.15
CA VAL A 446 -10.89 -14.73 25.83
C VAL A 446 -9.94 -15.22 24.73
N LEU A 447 -9.78 -14.45 23.64
CA LEU A 447 -8.89 -14.80 22.54
C LEU A 447 -7.42 -14.85 23.00
N ARG A 448 -6.99 -13.93 23.87
CA ARG A 448 -5.63 -13.94 24.45
C ARG A 448 -5.40 -15.19 25.31
N THR A 449 -6.37 -15.59 26.13
CA THR A 449 -6.31 -16.82 26.92
C THR A 449 -6.19 -18.06 26.03
N PHE A 450 -6.96 -18.16 24.94
CA PHE A 450 -6.81 -19.25 23.96
C PHE A 450 -5.43 -19.25 23.29
N ALA A 451 -4.91 -18.07 22.93
CA ALA A 451 -3.60 -17.94 22.33
C ALA A 451 -2.48 -18.37 23.31
N ARG A 452 -2.54 -17.96 24.59
CA ARG A 452 -1.57 -18.38 25.63
C ARG A 452 -1.59 -19.89 25.85
N ARG A 453 -2.78 -20.50 25.91
CA ARG A 453 -2.96 -21.97 25.96
C ARG A 453 -2.43 -22.67 24.71
N THR A 454 -2.54 -22.05 23.54
CA THR A 454 -2.00 -22.63 22.30
C THR A 454 -0.47 -22.58 22.29
N TRP A 455 0.12 -21.47 22.72
CA TRP A 455 1.58 -21.34 22.83
C TRP A 455 2.22 -22.30 23.84
N HIS A 456 1.47 -22.73 24.85
CA HIS A 456 1.87 -23.82 25.76
C HIS A 456 2.40 -25.05 25.01
N TYR A 457 1.80 -25.40 23.86
CA TYR A 457 2.26 -26.48 22.99
C TYR A 457 3.74 -26.33 22.61
N PHE A 458 4.13 -25.15 22.14
CA PHE A 458 5.51 -24.90 21.70
C PHE A 458 6.50 -24.83 22.87
N GLU A 459 6.08 -24.29 24.01
CA GLU A 459 6.91 -24.28 25.22
C GLU A 459 7.20 -25.69 25.73
N THR A 460 6.24 -26.61 25.59
CA THR A 460 6.37 -28.00 26.04
C THR A 460 7.15 -28.86 25.07
N PHE A 461 6.89 -28.72 23.76
CA PHE A 461 7.38 -29.69 22.77
C PHE A 461 8.56 -29.21 21.92
N VAL A 462 8.86 -27.91 21.87
CA VAL A 462 10.04 -27.40 21.14
C VAL A 462 11.25 -27.37 22.08
N THR A 463 11.91 -28.51 22.19
CA THR A 463 13.02 -28.75 23.10
C THR A 463 14.33 -29.02 22.36
N THR A 464 15.45 -29.07 23.09
CA THR A 464 16.76 -29.46 22.54
C THR A 464 16.75 -30.90 22.00
N GLU A 465 15.98 -31.82 22.61
CA GLU A 465 15.84 -33.20 22.14
C GLU A 465 15.19 -33.26 20.74
N GLN A 466 14.22 -32.36 20.50
CA GLN A 466 13.56 -32.20 19.20
C GLN A 466 14.31 -31.23 18.27
N HIS A 467 15.58 -30.93 18.55
CA HIS A 467 16.42 -29.99 17.78
C HIS A 467 15.81 -28.60 17.59
N HIS A 468 15.02 -28.13 18.56
CA HIS A 468 14.27 -26.88 18.49
C HIS A 468 13.29 -26.81 17.31
N LEU A 469 12.75 -27.96 16.88
CA LEU A 469 11.71 -28.06 15.86
C LEU A 469 10.35 -28.42 16.50
N PRO A 470 9.23 -27.85 16.01
CA PRO A 470 7.90 -28.22 16.48
C PRO A 470 7.50 -29.59 15.94
N PRO A 471 7.04 -30.54 16.78
CA PRO A 471 6.45 -31.76 16.28
C PRO A 471 5.13 -31.47 15.54
N ASP A 472 4.69 -32.43 14.73
CA ASP A 472 3.52 -32.34 13.87
C ASP A 472 2.22 -32.43 14.66
N ASN A 473 2.17 -33.36 15.62
CA ASN A 473 1.03 -33.49 16.49
C ASN A 473 1.42 -34.05 17.87
N PHE A 474 0.54 -33.77 18.82
CA PHE A 474 0.49 -34.41 20.12
C PHE A 474 -0.91 -34.97 20.30
N GLN A 475 -0.97 -36.25 20.66
CA GLN A 475 -2.22 -36.94 20.93
C GLN A 475 -2.34 -37.14 22.44
N GLU A 476 -3.36 -36.56 23.06
CA GLU A 476 -3.62 -36.70 24.49
C GLU A 476 -4.33 -38.02 24.83
N SER A 477 -5.30 -38.40 23.99
CA SER A 477 -6.18 -39.56 24.20
C SER A 477 -5.99 -40.58 23.06
N PRO A 478 -5.85 -41.89 23.34
CA PRO A 478 -6.03 -42.55 24.64
C PRO A 478 -4.81 -42.48 25.57
N ALA A 479 -3.64 -42.10 25.07
CA ALA A 479 -2.44 -41.87 25.87
C ALA A 479 -1.58 -40.76 25.24
N PRO A 480 -0.80 -40.00 26.05
CA PRO A 480 0.12 -38.96 25.56
C PRO A 480 1.17 -39.51 24.60
N VAL A 481 1.08 -39.14 23.32
CA VAL A 481 2.06 -39.51 22.28
C VAL A 481 2.41 -38.30 21.44
N VAL A 482 3.71 -38.03 21.31
CA VAL A 482 4.24 -37.01 20.39
C VAL A 482 4.68 -37.71 19.11
N ALA A 483 4.24 -37.21 17.95
CA ALA A 483 4.81 -37.65 16.68
C ALA A 483 6.15 -36.92 16.47
N PRO A 484 7.30 -37.62 16.45
CA PRO A 484 8.61 -37.00 16.34
C PRO A 484 8.91 -36.62 14.88
N ARG A 485 7.99 -35.92 14.23
CA ARG A 485 8.14 -35.46 12.84
C ARG A 485 7.72 -34.01 12.70
N THR A 486 8.28 -33.29 11.74
CA THR A 486 7.90 -31.91 11.42
C THR A 486 7.85 -31.66 9.92
N SER A 487 7.15 -30.59 9.52
CA SER A 487 7.02 -30.12 8.15
C SER A 487 7.54 -28.69 8.01
N PRO A 488 7.87 -28.23 6.78
CA PRO A 488 8.27 -26.85 6.55
C PRO A 488 7.21 -25.83 7.01
N THR A 489 5.91 -26.13 6.82
CA THR A 489 4.82 -25.27 7.33
C THR A 489 4.86 -25.17 8.86
N ASN A 490 5.00 -26.30 9.57
CA ASN A 490 5.01 -26.32 11.04
C ASN A 490 6.16 -25.46 11.59
N ILE A 491 7.35 -25.58 11.00
CA ILE A 491 8.52 -24.76 11.34
C ILE A 491 8.21 -23.27 11.15
N GLY A 492 7.64 -22.89 10.01
CA GLY A 492 7.32 -21.49 9.74
C GLY A 492 6.26 -20.93 10.70
N VAL A 493 5.19 -21.70 10.99
CA VAL A 493 4.14 -21.31 11.94
C VAL A 493 4.69 -21.19 13.36
N TYR A 494 5.61 -22.07 13.77
CA TYR A 494 6.29 -21.94 15.05
C TYR A 494 7.10 -20.64 15.15
N LEU A 495 7.90 -20.32 14.13
CA LEU A 495 8.68 -19.07 14.12
C LEU A 495 7.79 -17.83 14.20
N LEU A 496 6.63 -17.82 13.53
CA LEU A 496 5.64 -16.75 13.70
C LEU A 496 5.06 -16.73 15.11
N SER A 497 4.80 -17.89 15.69
CA SER A 497 4.30 -18.01 17.06
C SER A 497 5.31 -17.48 18.07
N VAL A 498 6.61 -17.63 17.84
CA VAL A 498 7.67 -17.02 18.68
C VAL A 498 7.59 -15.49 18.64
N VAL A 499 7.39 -14.91 17.46
CA VAL A 499 7.20 -13.45 17.30
C VAL A 499 5.94 -13.01 18.06
N SER A 500 4.81 -13.70 17.86
CA SER A 500 3.57 -13.38 18.56
C SER A 500 3.69 -13.55 20.08
N ALA A 501 4.37 -14.58 20.57
CA ALA A 501 4.59 -14.79 22.00
C ALA A 501 5.40 -13.65 22.63
N ARG A 502 6.36 -13.09 21.88
CA ARG A 502 7.06 -11.88 22.30
C ARG A 502 6.12 -10.68 22.35
N ASP A 503 5.34 -10.46 21.29
CA ASP A 503 4.43 -9.31 21.20
C ASP A 503 3.32 -9.36 22.28
N PHE A 504 2.83 -10.55 22.64
CA PHE A 504 1.90 -10.75 23.75
C PHE A 504 2.54 -10.56 25.13
N GLY A 505 3.88 -10.52 25.23
CA GLY A 505 4.62 -10.39 26.47
C GLY A 505 4.78 -11.70 27.26
N TRP A 506 4.67 -12.87 26.62
CA TRP A 506 4.85 -14.16 27.31
C TRP A 506 6.32 -14.55 27.45
N ILE A 507 7.18 -14.09 26.54
CA ILE A 507 8.62 -14.35 26.53
C ILE A 507 9.43 -13.06 26.35
N SER A 508 10.70 -13.09 26.76
CA SER A 508 11.62 -11.95 26.62
C SER A 508 12.07 -11.78 25.16
N LEU A 509 12.57 -10.60 24.81
CA LEU A 509 13.11 -10.39 23.46
C LEU A 509 14.34 -11.28 23.22
N SER A 510 15.13 -11.50 24.27
CA SER A 510 16.29 -12.40 24.25
C SER A 510 15.90 -13.86 24.02
N ASP A 511 14.84 -14.35 24.67
CA ASP A 511 14.34 -15.71 24.46
C ASP A 511 13.80 -15.89 23.04
N ALA A 512 13.02 -14.93 22.54
CA ALA A 512 12.52 -14.96 21.17
C ALA A 512 13.65 -15.06 20.14
N ILE A 513 14.70 -14.24 20.29
CA ILE A 513 15.89 -14.26 19.44
C ILE A 513 16.60 -15.62 19.53
N THR A 514 16.75 -16.16 20.73
CA THR A 514 17.42 -17.46 20.96
C THR A 514 16.66 -18.60 20.29
N ARG A 515 15.33 -18.63 20.42
CA ARG A 515 14.48 -19.65 19.78
C ARG A 515 14.54 -19.57 18.25
N ILE A 516 14.45 -18.36 17.69
CA ILE A 516 14.58 -18.14 16.25
C ILE A 516 15.97 -18.59 15.77
N ASP A 517 17.03 -18.17 16.46
CA ASP A 517 18.41 -18.51 16.12
C ASP A 517 18.68 -20.01 16.14
N ALA A 518 18.21 -20.72 17.19
CA ALA A 518 18.36 -22.15 17.33
C ALA A 518 17.63 -22.90 16.20
N THR A 519 16.38 -22.54 15.93
CA THR A 519 15.58 -23.15 14.85
C THR A 519 16.21 -22.91 13.48
N MET A 520 16.65 -21.67 13.20
CA MET A 520 17.32 -21.32 11.95
C MET A 520 18.61 -22.10 11.77
N THR A 521 19.38 -22.27 12.85
CA THR A 521 20.62 -23.05 12.84
C THR A 521 20.34 -24.53 12.56
N THR A 522 19.27 -25.09 13.10
CA THR A 522 18.84 -26.46 12.79
C THR A 522 18.50 -26.61 11.30
N ILE A 523 17.59 -25.78 10.76
CA ILE A 523 17.12 -25.94 9.38
C ILE A 523 18.18 -25.65 8.32
N GLU A 524 19.15 -24.77 8.60
CA GLU A 524 20.29 -24.50 7.72
C GLU A 524 21.21 -25.71 7.55
N ASN A 525 21.20 -26.66 8.50
CA ASN A 525 22.03 -27.86 8.48
C ASN A 525 21.27 -29.13 8.02
N MET A 526 19.95 -29.04 7.80
CA MET A 526 19.14 -30.18 7.39
C MET A 526 19.35 -30.54 5.91
N PRO A 527 19.31 -31.83 5.53
CA PRO A 527 19.37 -32.25 4.13
C PRO A 527 18.23 -31.62 3.32
N ARG A 528 18.52 -31.06 2.15
CA ARG A 528 17.58 -30.27 1.34
C ARG A 528 17.93 -30.37 -0.15
N ASP A 529 16.97 -30.11 -1.03
CA ASP A 529 17.17 -30.12 -2.48
C ASP A 529 16.68 -28.81 -3.10
N ARG A 530 17.50 -28.20 -3.97
CA ARG A 530 17.20 -26.90 -4.63
C ARG A 530 16.75 -25.78 -3.67
N GLY A 531 17.28 -25.78 -2.46
CA GLY A 531 16.91 -24.84 -1.39
C GLY A 531 15.65 -25.20 -0.60
N HIS A 532 14.90 -26.22 -1.02
CA HIS A 532 13.67 -26.68 -0.36
C HIS A 532 13.95 -27.76 0.69
N LEU A 533 13.27 -27.64 1.84
CA LEU A 533 13.12 -28.75 2.78
C LEU A 533 12.16 -29.79 2.21
N TYR A 534 12.38 -31.06 2.55
CA TYR A 534 11.42 -32.13 2.30
C TYR A 534 10.18 -31.99 3.18
N ASN A 535 9.11 -32.68 2.83
CA ASN A 535 7.84 -32.56 3.53
C ASN A 535 7.90 -33.02 4.99
N TRP A 536 8.73 -34.02 5.28
CA TRP A 536 8.81 -34.64 6.59
C TRP A 536 10.24 -34.91 7.02
N TYR A 537 10.55 -34.51 8.26
CA TYR A 537 11.79 -34.87 8.96
C TYR A 537 11.47 -35.44 10.31
N ASP A 538 12.27 -36.40 10.75
CA ASP A 538 12.29 -36.83 12.14
C ASP A 538 12.95 -35.74 13.00
N THR A 539 12.26 -35.24 14.01
CA THR A 539 12.72 -34.11 14.85
C THR A 539 13.81 -34.51 15.84
N THR A 540 13.97 -35.80 16.13
CA THR A 540 15.00 -36.33 17.04
C THR A 540 16.30 -36.70 16.34
N THR A 541 16.26 -36.92 15.01
CA THR A 541 17.44 -37.35 14.24
C THR A 541 17.80 -36.44 13.08
N LEU A 542 16.93 -35.48 12.73
CA LEU A 542 17.02 -34.60 11.56
C LEU A 542 17.06 -35.34 10.21
N LYS A 543 16.72 -36.64 10.20
CA LYS A 543 16.68 -37.43 8.97
C LYS A 543 15.39 -37.15 8.21
N PRO A 544 15.47 -36.94 6.89
CA PRO A 544 14.29 -36.92 6.03
C PRO A 544 13.52 -38.24 6.15
N LEU A 545 12.20 -38.16 6.21
CA LEU A 545 11.32 -39.33 6.16
C LEU A 545 10.94 -39.63 4.70
N TYR A 546 11.00 -40.91 4.33
CA TYR A 546 10.66 -41.35 2.97
C TYR A 546 9.14 -41.50 2.80
N PRO A 547 8.61 -41.23 1.59
CA PRO A 547 9.32 -40.82 0.38
C PRO A 547 9.79 -39.36 0.41
N LEU A 548 10.93 -39.08 -0.23
CA LEU A 548 11.46 -37.71 -0.34
C LEU A 548 10.58 -36.88 -1.27
N TYR A 549 9.86 -35.93 -0.69
CA TYR A 549 8.86 -35.13 -1.38
C TYR A 549 9.03 -33.64 -1.07
N ILE A 550 8.95 -32.79 -2.09
CA ILE A 550 8.94 -31.33 -1.94
C ILE A 550 7.53 -30.83 -2.22
N SER A 551 6.89 -30.23 -1.21
CA SER A 551 5.55 -29.65 -1.31
C SER A 551 5.65 -28.17 -1.73
N ALA A 552 4.85 -27.77 -2.72
CA ALA A 552 4.80 -26.38 -3.18
C ALA A 552 4.19 -25.46 -2.10
N VAL A 553 3.19 -25.95 -1.36
CA VAL A 553 2.56 -25.21 -0.27
C VAL A 553 3.50 -25.08 0.90
N ASP A 554 4.08 -26.18 1.39
CA ASP A 554 4.89 -26.11 2.61
C ASP A 554 6.14 -25.27 2.41
N SER A 555 6.74 -25.36 1.22
CA SER A 555 7.85 -24.49 0.83
C SER A 555 7.45 -23.01 0.81
N GLY A 556 6.30 -22.68 0.21
CA GLY A 556 5.86 -21.29 0.11
C GLY A 556 5.37 -20.70 1.42
N ASN A 557 4.73 -21.51 2.27
CA ASN A 557 4.38 -21.15 3.64
C ASN A 557 5.65 -20.84 4.44
N LEU A 558 6.63 -21.75 4.44
CA LEU A 558 7.91 -21.52 5.12
C LEU A 558 8.59 -20.24 4.59
N ALA A 559 8.67 -20.05 3.27
CA ALA A 559 9.28 -18.87 2.68
C ALA A 559 8.56 -17.58 3.10
N GLY A 560 7.23 -17.54 3.04
CA GLY A 560 6.44 -16.39 3.47
C GLY A 560 6.57 -16.10 4.96
N HIS A 561 6.55 -17.14 5.81
CA HIS A 561 6.75 -17.03 7.25
C HIS A 561 8.16 -16.49 7.58
N LEU A 562 9.21 -16.99 6.92
CA LEU A 562 10.58 -16.49 7.09
C LEU A 562 10.73 -15.02 6.66
N VAL A 563 10.00 -14.58 5.62
CA VAL A 563 9.97 -13.15 5.24
C VAL A 563 9.32 -12.30 6.33
N ALA A 564 8.23 -12.77 6.93
CA ALA A 564 7.57 -12.08 8.04
C ALA A 564 8.48 -12.01 9.28
N VAL A 565 9.13 -13.12 9.66
CA VAL A 565 10.12 -13.15 10.76
C VAL A 565 11.29 -12.20 10.47
N ALA A 566 11.78 -12.16 9.24
CA ALA A 566 12.84 -11.23 8.84
C ALA A 566 12.39 -9.76 8.97
N ALA A 567 11.12 -9.46 8.67
CA ALA A 567 10.55 -8.12 8.85
C ALA A 567 10.45 -7.76 10.34
N SER A 568 9.96 -8.67 11.20
CA SER A 568 9.92 -8.46 12.66
C SER A 568 11.31 -8.24 13.25
N CYS A 569 12.31 -9.01 12.83
CA CYS A 569 13.71 -8.77 13.23
C CYS A 569 14.24 -7.41 12.74
N ALA A 570 13.79 -6.93 11.57
CA ALA A 570 14.18 -5.62 11.07
C ALA A 570 13.59 -4.48 11.92
N GLU A 571 12.30 -4.60 12.28
CA GLU A 571 11.58 -3.66 13.12
C GLU A 571 12.20 -3.60 14.53
N TRP A 572 12.41 -4.76 15.16
CA TRP A 572 13.08 -4.85 16.45
C TRP A 572 14.50 -4.27 16.41
N ALA A 573 15.22 -4.37 15.28
CA ALA A 573 16.56 -3.80 15.13
C ALA A 573 16.57 -2.27 14.97
N GLU A 574 15.49 -1.68 14.44
CA GLU A 574 15.37 -0.23 14.24
C GLU A 574 15.34 0.49 15.60
N ALA A 575 14.47 0.03 16.51
CA ALA A 575 14.31 0.60 17.85
C ALA A 575 14.30 -0.47 18.97
N PRO A 576 15.42 -1.17 19.24
CA PRO A 576 15.41 -2.30 20.18
C PRO A 576 14.98 -1.91 21.60
N SER A 577 15.29 -0.68 22.03
CA SER A 577 14.90 -0.16 23.35
C SER A 577 13.39 -0.09 23.57
N VAL A 578 12.61 0.15 22.51
CA VAL A 578 11.14 0.17 22.59
C VAL A 578 10.62 -1.26 22.76
N HIS A 579 11.15 -2.18 21.96
CA HIS A 579 10.73 -3.58 21.96
C HIS A 579 11.27 -4.40 23.12
N LEU A 580 12.14 -3.86 23.97
CA LEU A 580 12.50 -4.46 25.26
C LEU A 580 11.35 -4.34 26.27
N GLN A 581 10.46 -3.35 26.13
CA GLN A 581 9.27 -3.28 26.97
C GLN A 581 8.16 -4.17 26.41
N GLY A 582 8.03 -5.40 26.96
CA GLY A 582 6.94 -6.32 26.60
C GLY A 582 5.57 -5.88 27.16
N ASP A 583 4.49 -6.39 26.56
CA ASP A 583 3.12 -6.13 27.03
C ASP A 583 2.84 -6.86 28.35
N PHE A 584 2.62 -6.10 29.43
CA PHE A 584 2.32 -6.68 30.76
C PHE A 584 0.98 -7.42 30.82
N GLU A 585 0.08 -7.28 29.82
CA GLU A 585 -1.11 -8.13 29.72
C GLU A 585 -0.76 -9.61 29.55
N GLY A 586 0.44 -9.96 29.05
CA GLY A 586 0.90 -11.34 28.98
C GLY A 586 0.94 -12.06 30.33
N ILE A 587 1.21 -11.31 31.41
CA ILE A 587 1.14 -11.79 32.79
C ILE A 587 -0.32 -12.07 33.17
N ILE A 588 -1.23 -11.19 32.80
CA ILE A 588 -2.67 -11.31 33.10
C ILE A 588 -3.30 -12.49 32.38
N ASP A 589 -2.88 -12.79 31.15
CA ASP A 589 -3.31 -13.98 30.42
C ASP A 589 -3.00 -15.25 31.22
N THR A 590 -1.78 -15.34 31.75
CA THR A 590 -1.31 -16.50 32.54
C THR A 590 -2.01 -16.57 33.90
N VAL A 591 -2.20 -15.42 34.58
CA VAL A 591 -2.96 -15.34 35.84
C VAL A 591 -4.40 -15.82 35.62
N THR A 592 -5.03 -15.42 34.51
CA THR A 592 -6.42 -15.78 34.20
C THR A 592 -6.57 -17.29 33.99
N ILE A 593 -5.63 -17.92 33.27
CA ILE A 593 -5.63 -19.38 33.12
C ILE A 593 -5.41 -20.10 34.44
N LEU A 594 -4.52 -19.58 35.30
CA LEU A 594 -4.27 -20.16 36.62
C LEU A 594 -5.50 -20.05 37.54
N ASP A 595 -6.22 -18.95 37.46
CA ASP A 595 -7.49 -18.71 38.17
C ASP A 595 -8.57 -19.71 37.70
N GLU A 596 -8.78 -19.83 36.38
CA GLU A 596 -9.70 -20.83 35.79
C GLU A 596 -9.31 -22.27 36.22
N SER A 597 -8.03 -22.60 36.21
CA SER A 597 -7.53 -23.92 36.63
C SER A 597 -7.75 -24.18 38.13
N LEU A 598 -7.65 -23.14 38.96
CA LEU A 598 -7.93 -23.21 40.39
C LEU A 598 -9.43 -23.42 40.66
N GLU A 599 -10.32 -22.80 39.87
CA GLU A 599 -11.77 -23.01 39.96
C GLU A 599 -12.16 -24.44 39.57
N GLU A 600 -11.52 -25.02 38.56
CA GLU A 600 -11.78 -26.40 38.11
C GLU A 600 -11.36 -27.49 39.11
N LEU A 601 -10.47 -27.18 40.05
CA LEU A 601 -10.06 -28.12 41.09
C LEU A 601 -11.23 -28.36 42.07
N PRO A 602 -11.63 -29.61 42.36
CA PRO A 602 -12.69 -29.89 43.34
C PRO A 602 -12.41 -29.31 44.74
N ASP A 603 -13.39 -28.70 45.39
CA ASP A 603 -13.30 -28.22 46.79
C ASP A 603 -13.85 -29.25 47.80
N ASP A 604 -13.37 -30.48 47.70
CA ASP A 604 -13.80 -31.62 48.54
C ASP A 604 -12.92 -31.78 49.79
N ARG A 605 -11.69 -31.24 49.81
CA ARG A 605 -10.74 -31.35 50.93
C ARG A 605 -10.63 -30.06 51.74
N ARG A 606 -11.03 -30.11 53.02
CA ARG A 606 -10.95 -28.95 53.95
C ARG A 606 -9.53 -28.39 54.11
N GLN A 607 -8.49 -29.23 53.98
CA GLN A 607 -7.09 -28.82 54.10
C GLN A 607 -6.62 -27.94 52.92
N LEU A 608 -7.27 -28.03 51.75
CA LEU A 608 -6.93 -27.22 50.58
C LEU A 608 -7.51 -25.80 50.65
N ARG A 609 -8.62 -25.59 51.37
CA ARG A 609 -9.34 -24.30 51.40
C ARG A 609 -8.45 -23.10 51.77
N PRO A 610 -7.59 -23.16 52.83
CA PRO A 610 -6.72 -22.04 53.17
C PRO A 610 -5.67 -21.76 52.09
N LEU A 611 -5.17 -22.80 51.42
CA LEU A 611 -4.19 -22.66 50.34
C LEU A 611 -4.83 -22.05 49.09
N ARG A 612 -6.04 -22.50 48.74
CA ARG A 612 -6.82 -21.94 47.62
C ARG A 612 -7.11 -20.47 47.82
N GLN A 613 -7.58 -20.08 49.01
CA GLN A 613 -7.85 -18.67 49.31
C GLN A 613 -6.58 -17.82 49.20
N ARG A 614 -5.46 -18.28 49.77
CA ARG A 614 -4.18 -17.55 49.68
C ARG A 614 -3.69 -17.42 48.25
N LEU A 615 -3.86 -18.45 47.42
CA LEU A 615 -3.50 -18.40 46.02
C LEU A 615 -4.38 -17.39 45.27
N ALA A 616 -5.71 -17.44 45.44
CA ALA A 616 -6.63 -16.46 44.84
C ALA A 616 -6.29 -15.02 45.25
N ASP A 617 -6.04 -14.77 46.54
CA ASP A 617 -5.63 -13.45 47.05
C ASP A 617 -4.33 -12.95 46.39
N ARG A 618 -3.39 -13.86 46.11
CA ARG A 618 -2.13 -13.55 45.42
C ARG A 618 -2.31 -13.29 43.93
N LEU A 619 -3.22 -14.01 43.27
CA LEU A 619 -3.58 -13.75 41.87
C LEU A 619 -4.23 -12.36 41.72
N ASP A 620 -5.14 -12.00 42.61
CA ASP A 620 -5.70 -10.64 42.68
C ASP A 620 -4.62 -9.58 42.96
N GLY A 621 -3.65 -9.92 43.82
CA GLY A 621 -2.46 -9.11 44.07
C GLY A 621 -1.67 -8.84 42.78
N MET A 622 -1.45 -9.88 41.96
CA MET A 622 -0.76 -9.78 40.67
C MET A 622 -1.54 -8.88 39.70
N ARG A 623 -2.86 -9.06 39.58
CA ARG A 623 -3.72 -8.21 38.71
C ARG A 623 -3.60 -6.73 39.08
N ARG A 624 -3.65 -6.41 40.38
CA ARG A 624 -3.48 -5.03 40.89
C ARG A 624 -2.07 -4.48 40.63
N ALA A 625 -1.03 -5.30 40.79
CA ALA A 625 0.35 -4.88 40.55
C ALA A 625 0.57 -4.50 39.07
N VAL A 626 0.09 -5.33 38.14
CA VAL A 626 0.15 -5.05 36.70
C VAL A 626 -0.65 -3.80 36.33
N ALA A 627 -1.89 -3.66 36.83
CA ALA A 627 -2.70 -2.46 36.59
C ALA A 627 -2.00 -1.17 37.05
N THR A 628 -1.29 -1.24 38.18
CA THR A 628 -0.54 -0.09 38.72
C THR A 628 0.68 0.25 37.84
N ILE A 629 1.38 -0.75 37.29
CA ILE A 629 2.50 -0.53 36.35
C ILE A 629 1.99 0.11 35.06
N LYS A 630 0.87 -0.38 34.50
CA LYS A 630 0.26 0.21 33.31
C LYS A 630 -0.18 1.66 33.52
N ALA A 631 -0.67 2.00 34.72
CA ALA A 631 -1.05 3.36 35.08
C ALA A 631 0.15 4.30 35.32
N GLN A 632 1.33 3.75 35.63
CA GLN A 632 2.55 4.51 35.96
C GLN A 632 3.78 3.93 35.23
N PRO A 633 3.89 4.11 33.89
CA PRO A 633 4.93 3.48 33.07
C PRO A 633 6.36 3.88 33.49
N GLU A 634 6.54 5.09 34.01
CA GLU A 634 7.85 5.63 34.45
C GLU A 634 8.48 4.81 35.58
N MET A 635 7.67 4.12 36.38
CA MET A 635 8.11 3.30 37.52
C MET A 635 8.16 1.80 37.17
N ALA A 636 7.93 1.43 35.91
CA ALA A 636 7.81 0.03 35.49
C ALA A 636 9.07 -0.77 35.82
N SER A 637 10.27 -0.29 35.47
CA SER A 637 11.54 -1.02 35.66
C SER A 637 11.80 -1.46 37.11
N ILE A 638 11.49 -0.59 38.08
CA ILE A 638 11.66 -0.91 39.52
C ILE A 638 10.57 -1.88 40.00
N ARG A 639 9.36 -1.75 39.48
CA ARG A 639 8.20 -2.55 39.91
C ARG A 639 8.14 -3.93 39.26
N THR A 640 8.81 -4.14 38.12
CA THR A 640 8.88 -5.45 37.46
C THR A 640 9.53 -6.51 38.34
N ILE A 641 10.55 -6.15 39.13
CA ILE A 641 11.20 -7.08 40.08
C ILE A 641 10.19 -7.62 41.10
N ASN A 642 9.27 -6.78 41.58
CA ASN A 642 8.24 -7.20 42.54
C ASN A 642 7.25 -8.21 41.92
N LEU A 643 7.02 -8.16 40.60
CA LEU A 643 6.18 -9.15 39.92
C LEU A 643 6.82 -10.54 39.97
N ALA A 644 8.13 -10.65 39.71
CA ALA A 644 8.84 -11.93 39.80
C ALA A 644 8.80 -12.51 41.23
N VAL A 645 8.94 -11.66 42.26
CA VAL A 645 8.81 -12.09 43.66
C VAL A 645 7.39 -12.62 43.96
N LEU A 646 6.35 -11.90 43.53
CA LEU A 646 4.96 -12.34 43.69
C LEU A 646 4.68 -13.66 42.95
N ALA A 647 5.23 -13.82 41.75
CA ALA A 647 5.08 -15.04 40.97
C ALA A 647 5.75 -16.25 41.65
N GLY A 648 6.93 -16.05 42.26
CA GLY A 648 7.58 -17.09 43.05
C GLY A 648 6.78 -17.51 44.31
N GLU A 649 6.06 -16.57 44.95
CA GLU A 649 5.12 -16.91 46.04
C GLU A 649 3.93 -17.72 45.51
N ILE A 650 3.36 -17.31 44.37
CA ILE A 650 2.27 -18.01 43.69
C ILE A 650 2.69 -19.46 43.35
N ARG A 651 3.90 -19.65 42.79
CA ARG A 651 4.41 -21.00 42.48
C ARG A 651 4.56 -21.87 43.72
N LYS A 652 5.07 -21.33 44.83
CA LYS A 652 5.18 -22.07 46.10
C LYS A 652 3.80 -22.53 46.60
N LEU A 653 2.79 -21.66 46.53
CA LEU A 653 1.42 -22.01 46.91
C LEU A 653 0.81 -23.06 45.98
N ALA A 654 0.98 -22.91 44.67
CA ALA A 654 0.52 -23.88 43.68
C ALA A 654 1.16 -25.26 43.88
N THR A 655 2.46 -25.31 44.17
CA THR A 655 3.19 -26.55 44.49
C THR A 655 2.69 -27.20 45.78
N ALA A 656 2.36 -26.40 46.80
CA ALA A 656 1.75 -26.91 48.02
C ALA A 656 0.35 -27.50 47.76
N ILE A 657 -0.47 -26.84 46.94
CA ILE A 657 -1.77 -27.38 46.51
C ILE A 657 -1.59 -28.70 45.75
N HIS A 658 -0.61 -28.80 44.85
CA HIS A 658 -0.31 -30.03 44.13
C HIS A 658 0.11 -31.16 45.06
N THR A 659 1.02 -30.89 46.00
CA THR A 659 1.48 -31.88 46.99
C THR A 659 0.33 -32.44 47.82
N GLU A 660 -0.61 -31.59 48.22
CA GLU A 660 -1.76 -31.98 49.06
C GLU A 660 -2.91 -32.63 48.26
N ALA A 661 -3.16 -32.19 47.03
CA ALA A 661 -4.23 -32.71 46.18
C ALA A 661 -3.82 -34.01 45.47
N ALA A 662 -2.58 -34.08 44.98
CA ALA A 662 -2.00 -35.17 44.21
C ALA A 662 -2.90 -35.64 43.04
N SER A 663 -3.38 -34.68 42.24
CA SER A 663 -4.31 -34.91 41.13
C SER A 663 -3.78 -34.33 39.81
N PRO A 664 -4.23 -34.84 38.64
CA PRO A 664 -3.89 -34.24 37.35
C PRO A 664 -4.29 -32.76 37.24
N LYS A 665 -5.43 -32.38 37.82
CA LYS A 665 -5.88 -30.97 37.83
C LYS A 665 -4.96 -30.07 38.64
N SER A 666 -4.43 -30.57 39.75
CA SER A 666 -3.48 -29.81 40.56
C SER A 666 -2.08 -29.75 39.92
N ASP A 667 -1.75 -30.67 39.01
CA ASP A 667 -0.53 -30.60 38.18
C ASP A 667 -0.59 -29.43 37.20
N VAL A 668 -1.73 -29.25 36.53
CA VAL A 668 -1.99 -28.10 35.63
C VAL A 668 -1.82 -26.76 36.38
N ILE A 669 -2.28 -26.67 37.64
CA ILE A 669 -2.08 -25.46 38.47
C ILE A 669 -0.59 -25.22 38.74
N ALA A 670 0.18 -26.26 39.07
CA ALA A 670 1.61 -26.12 39.33
C ALA A 670 2.39 -25.70 38.07
N ASP A 671 2.05 -26.27 36.92
CA ASP A 671 2.66 -25.94 35.63
C ASP A 671 2.38 -24.48 35.22
N TRP A 672 1.12 -24.04 35.26
CA TRP A 672 0.77 -22.65 34.94
C TRP A 672 1.38 -21.64 35.93
N ALA A 673 1.55 -22.00 37.19
CA ALA A 673 2.23 -21.16 38.15
C ALA A 673 3.75 -21.04 37.88
N ALA A 674 4.39 -22.11 37.39
CA ALA A 674 5.78 -22.07 36.92
C ALA A 674 5.92 -21.19 35.67
N ARG A 675 4.97 -21.26 34.75
CA ARG A 675 4.92 -20.39 33.56
C ARG A 675 4.69 -18.93 33.91
N LEU A 676 3.87 -18.64 34.92
CA LEU A 676 3.70 -17.27 35.42
C LEU A 676 5.02 -16.70 35.95
N GLU A 677 5.78 -17.48 36.70
CA GLU A 677 7.12 -17.10 37.18
C GLU A 677 8.05 -16.81 35.99
N ALA A 678 8.12 -17.72 35.01
CA ALA A 678 8.94 -17.52 33.81
C ALA A 678 8.54 -16.26 33.01
N THR A 679 7.24 -16.00 32.84
CA THR A 679 6.75 -14.77 32.18
C THR A 679 7.18 -13.52 32.96
N CYS A 680 7.06 -13.52 34.28
CA CYS A 680 7.52 -12.38 35.10
C CYS A 680 9.05 -12.20 35.02
N GLU A 681 9.83 -13.28 35.04
CA GLU A 681 11.29 -13.24 34.86
C GLU A 681 11.69 -12.71 33.49
N ALA A 682 10.95 -13.05 32.44
CA ALA A 682 11.16 -12.51 31.10
C ALA A 682 11.05 -10.97 31.07
N HIS A 683 10.04 -10.39 31.74
CA HIS A 683 9.91 -8.94 31.85
C HIS A 683 11.04 -8.32 32.69
N VAL A 684 11.53 -9.00 33.74
CA VAL A 684 12.69 -8.53 34.51
C VAL A 684 13.94 -8.50 33.62
N HIS A 685 14.18 -9.56 32.85
CA HIS A 685 15.34 -9.67 31.98
C HIS A 685 15.41 -8.53 30.97
N ASP A 686 14.30 -8.19 30.32
CA ASP A 686 14.30 -7.11 29.34
C ASP A 686 14.48 -5.72 29.96
N SER A 687 14.15 -5.54 31.24
CA SER A 687 14.23 -4.26 31.94
C SER A 687 15.67 -3.82 32.31
N HIS A 688 16.65 -4.72 32.17
CA HIS A 688 18.04 -4.51 32.60
C HIS A 688 19.04 -4.60 31.43
N ASN A 689 18.99 -3.67 30.47
CA ASN A 689 19.93 -3.62 29.35
C ASN A 689 20.75 -2.33 29.31
N ASP A 690 22.07 -2.46 29.19
CA ASP A 690 22.98 -1.34 28.94
C ASP A 690 23.09 -1.02 27.43
N GLU A 691 23.70 0.13 27.08
CA GLU A 691 23.85 0.54 25.67
C GLU A 691 24.65 -0.47 24.83
N SER A 692 25.60 -1.17 25.44
CA SER A 692 26.44 -2.16 24.74
C SER A 692 25.65 -3.42 24.39
N ALA A 693 24.77 -3.85 25.28
CA ALA A 693 23.84 -4.96 25.09
C ALA A 693 22.84 -4.64 23.98
N VAL A 694 22.31 -3.42 23.93
CA VAL A 694 21.41 -2.95 22.86
C VAL A 694 22.10 -2.98 21.49
N ALA A 695 23.37 -2.58 21.40
CA ALA A 695 24.13 -2.64 20.15
C ALA A 695 24.36 -4.09 19.69
N ALA A 696 24.72 -4.99 20.62
CA ALA A 696 24.88 -6.42 20.32
C ALA A 696 23.56 -7.08 19.88
N LEU A 697 22.45 -6.71 20.52
CA LEU A 697 21.11 -7.18 20.17
C LEU A 697 20.72 -6.76 18.75
N ARG A 698 20.94 -5.48 18.41
CA ARG A 698 20.71 -4.96 17.06
C ARG A 698 21.52 -5.73 16.01
N ALA A 699 22.79 -6.04 16.29
CA ALA A 699 23.63 -6.82 15.38
C ALA A 699 23.09 -8.24 15.17
N LYS A 700 22.68 -8.92 16.24
CA LYS A 700 22.06 -10.26 16.17
C LYS A 700 20.76 -10.26 15.36
N LEU A 701 19.88 -9.29 15.61
CA LEU A 701 18.61 -9.14 14.89
C LEU A 701 18.82 -8.91 13.38
N LEU A 702 19.80 -8.07 13.00
CA LEU A 702 20.15 -7.86 11.59
C LEU A 702 20.72 -9.14 10.96
N ALA A 703 21.51 -9.93 11.69
CA ALA A 703 22.03 -11.20 11.21
C ALA A 703 20.90 -12.23 10.99
N LEU A 704 19.98 -12.37 11.95
CA LEU A 704 18.81 -13.25 11.84
C LEU A 704 17.91 -12.85 10.67
N ARG A 705 17.63 -11.55 10.53
CA ARG A 705 16.90 -11.02 9.38
C ARG A 705 17.53 -11.49 8.07
N GLU A 706 18.84 -11.33 7.89
CA GLU A 706 19.50 -11.71 6.64
C GLU A 706 19.53 -13.24 6.44
N ARG A 707 19.69 -14.04 7.52
CA ARG A 707 19.58 -15.52 7.45
C ARG A 707 18.19 -15.96 7.01
N CYS A 708 17.13 -15.51 7.68
CA CYS A 708 15.74 -15.84 7.33
C CYS A 708 15.43 -15.42 5.89
N ARG A 709 15.80 -14.20 5.51
CA ARG A 709 15.59 -13.69 4.14
C ARG A 709 16.36 -14.50 3.11
N ARG A 710 17.64 -14.81 3.35
CA ARG A 710 18.45 -15.61 2.44
C ARG A 710 17.85 -17.00 2.25
N TYR A 711 17.45 -17.66 3.34
CA TYR A 711 16.85 -18.99 3.31
C TYR A 711 15.53 -19.01 2.50
N ALA A 712 14.67 -18.00 2.69
CA ALA A 712 13.44 -17.90 1.89
C ALA A 712 13.71 -17.70 0.39
N PHE A 713 14.74 -16.92 0.04
CA PHE A 713 15.03 -16.55 -1.35
C PHE A 713 15.94 -17.56 -2.09
N GLU A 714 16.57 -18.52 -1.42
CA GLU A 714 17.34 -19.59 -2.08
C GLU A 714 16.48 -20.74 -2.63
N MET A 715 15.24 -20.91 -2.14
CA MET A 715 14.26 -21.90 -2.62
C MET A 715 13.87 -21.64 -4.08
N ASP A 716 14.18 -22.54 -5.01
CA ASP A 716 13.85 -22.40 -6.44
C ASP A 716 12.43 -22.91 -6.77
N PHE A 717 11.44 -22.01 -6.89
CA PHE A 717 10.07 -22.41 -7.21
C PHE A 717 9.85 -22.70 -8.71
N SER A 718 10.82 -22.44 -9.59
CA SER A 718 10.62 -22.52 -11.04
C SER A 718 10.34 -23.94 -11.52
N PHE A 719 10.98 -24.95 -10.90
CA PHE A 719 10.79 -26.35 -11.26
C PHE A 719 9.46 -26.92 -10.77
N LEU A 720 8.82 -26.31 -9.76
CA LEU A 720 7.52 -26.73 -9.24
C LEU A 720 6.36 -26.30 -10.16
N MET A 721 6.62 -25.45 -11.16
CA MET A 721 5.61 -25.04 -12.13
C MET A 721 5.52 -26.01 -13.30
N ARG A 722 4.29 -26.44 -13.62
CA ARG A 722 4.00 -27.08 -14.90
C ARG A 722 3.91 -26.03 -16.00
N GLN A 723 4.95 -25.96 -16.83
CA GLN A 723 5.10 -24.95 -17.89
C GLN A 723 3.90 -24.90 -18.85
N GLU A 724 3.34 -26.05 -19.22
CA GLU A 724 2.18 -26.15 -20.13
C GLU A 724 0.92 -25.51 -19.53
N ARG A 725 0.71 -25.68 -18.22
CA ARG A 725 -0.46 -25.15 -17.51
C ARG A 725 -0.24 -23.75 -16.94
N LYS A 726 1.02 -23.34 -16.78
CA LYS A 726 1.45 -22.16 -16.00
C LYS A 726 0.87 -22.16 -14.57
N LEU A 727 0.75 -23.34 -13.97
CA LEU A 727 0.26 -23.56 -12.61
C LEU A 727 1.30 -24.31 -11.79
N LEU A 728 1.29 -24.08 -10.48
CA LEU A 728 2.11 -24.85 -9.54
C LEU A 728 1.57 -26.27 -9.44
N SER A 729 2.45 -27.26 -9.56
CA SER A 729 2.16 -28.63 -9.16
C SER A 729 1.98 -28.70 -7.64
N ILE A 730 1.29 -29.74 -7.15
CA ILE A 730 1.16 -29.98 -5.71
C ILE A 730 2.54 -30.14 -5.05
N GLY A 731 3.42 -30.86 -5.74
CA GLY A 731 4.79 -31.04 -5.33
C GLY A 731 5.59 -31.92 -6.28
N TYR A 732 6.72 -32.38 -5.78
CA TYR A 732 7.74 -33.06 -6.56
C TYR A 732 8.28 -34.27 -5.80
N ARG A 733 8.20 -35.45 -6.43
CA ARG A 733 8.84 -36.68 -5.95
C ARG A 733 10.30 -36.67 -6.37
N VAL A 734 11.19 -36.59 -5.40
CA VAL A 734 12.62 -36.35 -5.63
C VAL A 734 13.31 -37.58 -6.22
N GLU A 735 12.92 -38.77 -5.75
CA GLU A 735 13.49 -40.04 -6.21
C GLU A 735 13.11 -40.32 -7.67
N ASP A 736 11.85 -40.09 -8.03
CA ASP A 736 11.33 -40.28 -9.39
C ASP A 736 11.67 -39.12 -10.34
N ARG A 737 12.18 -38.02 -9.79
CA ARG A 737 12.39 -36.74 -10.47
C ARG A 737 11.15 -36.25 -11.23
N GLN A 738 9.98 -36.38 -10.60
CA GLN A 738 8.69 -36.17 -11.24
C GLN A 738 7.81 -35.19 -10.46
N LEU A 739 7.20 -34.24 -11.18
CA LEU A 739 6.13 -33.40 -10.64
C LEU A 739 4.81 -34.16 -10.56
N ASP A 740 4.00 -33.86 -9.55
CA ASP A 740 2.63 -34.37 -9.50
C ASP A 740 1.79 -33.83 -10.65
N GLU A 741 0.87 -34.65 -11.17
CA GLU A 741 -0.01 -34.30 -12.28
C GLU A 741 -1.05 -33.24 -11.90
N SER A 742 -1.49 -33.26 -10.65
CA SER A 742 -2.39 -32.27 -10.07
C SER A 742 -1.68 -30.93 -9.90
N CYS A 743 -2.45 -29.84 -9.98
CA CYS A 743 -1.96 -28.48 -9.83
C CYS A 743 -2.86 -27.69 -8.89
N TYR A 744 -2.30 -26.70 -8.21
CA TYR A 744 -3.07 -25.66 -7.56
C TYR A 744 -3.65 -24.72 -8.61
N ASP A 745 -4.95 -24.82 -8.81
CA ASP A 745 -5.69 -24.14 -9.87
C ASP A 745 -6.68 -23.10 -9.35
N LEU A 746 -6.91 -22.97 -8.03
CA LEU A 746 -7.78 -21.96 -7.44
C LEU A 746 -7.01 -20.84 -6.73
N LEU A 747 -7.52 -19.61 -6.83
CA LEU A 747 -6.96 -18.45 -6.15
C LEU A 747 -7.10 -18.57 -4.62
N ALA A 748 -8.23 -19.09 -4.13
CA ALA A 748 -8.45 -19.34 -2.71
C ALA A 748 -7.95 -20.73 -2.31
N SER A 749 -6.71 -21.07 -2.65
CA SER A 749 -6.06 -22.29 -2.18
C SER A 749 -5.01 -21.98 -1.11
N GLU A 750 -4.57 -23.00 -0.35
CA GLU A 750 -3.45 -22.84 0.58
C GLU A 750 -2.14 -22.44 -0.13
N ALA A 751 -2.03 -22.66 -1.45
CA ALA A 751 -0.86 -22.27 -2.26
C ALA A 751 -0.84 -20.79 -2.66
N ARG A 752 -1.86 -19.99 -2.32
CA ARG A 752 -1.94 -18.57 -2.71
C ARG A 752 -0.70 -17.78 -2.27
N LEU A 753 -0.20 -18.06 -1.06
CA LEU A 753 1.02 -17.43 -0.54
C LEU A 753 2.24 -17.82 -1.38
N THR A 754 2.38 -19.11 -1.72
CA THR A 754 3.44 -19.60 -2.62
C THR A 754 3.41 -18.88 -3.97
N SER A 755 2.24 -18.80 -4.61
CA SER A 755 2.06 -18.10 -5.89
C SER A 755 2.51 -16.65 -5.80
N LEU A 756 2.07 -15.93 -4.76
CA LEU A 756 2.43 -14.52 -4.56
C LEU A 756 3.93 -14.35 -4.32
N PHE A 757 4.52 -15.16 -3.44
CA PHE A 757 5.94 -15.10 -3.12
C PHE A 757 6.81 -15.41 -4.34
N ALA A 758 6.51 -16.48 -5.06
CA ALA A 758 7.32 -16.91 -6.20
C ALA A 758 7.20 -15.94 -7.40
N ILE A 759 6.04 -15.29 -7.59
CA ILE A 759 5.90 -14.17 -8.54
C ILE A 759 6.65 -12.92 -8.04
N ALA A 760 6.62 -12.60 -6.75
CA ALA A 760 7.36 -11.44 -6.23
C ALA A 760 8.88 -11.65 -6.32
N LYS A 761 9.35 -12.88 -6.10
CA LYS A 761 10.76 -13.27 -6.18
C LYS A 761 11.31 -13.25 -7.60
N GLY A 762 10.52 -13.72 -8.57
CA GLY A 762 10.95 -13.78 -9.97
C GLY A 762 10.81 -15.16 -10.61
N ASP A 763 10.69 -16.22 -9.80
CA ASP A 763 10.72 -17.62 -10.24
C ASP A 763 9.53 -18.01 -11.12
N LEU A 764 8.35 -17.45 -10.85
CA LEU A 764 7.15 -17.69 -11.64
C LEU A 764 6.74 -16.45 -12.44
N PRO A 765 6.16 -16.61 -13.65
CA PRO A 765 5.67 -15.50 -14.45
C PRO A 765 4.34 -14.95 -13.89
N THR A 766 4.06 -13.67 -14.13
CA THR A 766 2.84 -13.01 -13.62
C THR A 766 1.56 -13.66 -14.13
N GLU A 767 1.57 -14.27 -15.32
CA GLU A 767 0.42 -14.99 -15.88
C GLU A 767 -0.06 -16.15 -15.01
N HIS A 768 0.81 -16.71 -14.16
CA HIS A 768 0.42 -17.73 -13.19
C HIS A 768 -0.76 -17.25 -12.32
N TRP A 769 -0.70 -16.01 -11.82
CA TRP A 769 -1.74 -15.44 -10.97
C TRP A 769 -3.09 -15.37 -11.69
N PHE A 770 -3.09 -15.00 -12.97
CA PHE A 770 -4.32 -14.84 -13.75
C PHE A 770 -4.88 -16.17 -14.25
N ARG A 771 -4.07 -17.25 -14.26
CA ARG A 771 -4.52 -18.62 -14.56
C ARG A 771 -5.27 -19.29 -13.42
N LEU A 772 -5.11 -18.80 -12.18
CA LEU A 772 -5.86 -19.30 -11.03
C LEU A 772 -7.35 -19.01 -11.19
N GLY A 773 -8.18 -20.05 -11.08
CA GLY A 773 -9.63 -20.00 -11.04
C GLY A 773 -10.14 -19.19 -9.86
N ARG A 774 -11.23 -18.45 -10.09
CA ARG A 774 -11.89 -17.60 -9.10
C ARG A 774 -13.38 -17.94 -8.99
N PRO A 775 -13.74 -19.21 -8.69
CA PRO A 775 -15.13 -19.57 -8.48
C PRO A 775 -15.69 -18.78 -7.29
N ILE A 776 -16.82 -18.10 -7.49
CA ILE A 776 -17.49 -17.30 -6.47
C ILE A 776 -18.82 -17.97 -6.11
N VAL A 777 -19.10 -18.08 -4.81
CA VAL A 777 -20.39 -18.53 -4.27
C VAL A 777 -21.02 -17.44 -3.41
N GLU A 778 -22.34 -17.46 -3.28
CA GLU A 778 -23.08 -16.51 -2.44
C GLU A 778 -23.16 -17.02 -1.00
N ILE A 779 -22.63 -16.25 -0.05
CA ILE A 779 -22.81 -16.45 1.40
C ILE A 779 -23.57 -15.25 1.94
N GLY A 780 -24.86 -15.43 2.21
CA GLY A 780 -25.74 -14.33 2.63
C GLY A 780 -25.90 -13.27 1.53
N PHE A 781 -25.41 -12.05 1.78
CA PHE A 781 -25.44 -10.94 0.81
C PHE A 781 -24.07 -10.66 0.16
N GLN A 782 -23.06 -11.50 0.40
CA GLN A 782 -21.69 -11.30 -0.06
C GLN A 782 -21.21 -12.47 -0.92
N GLY A 783 -20.40 -12.17 -1.93
CA GLY A 783 -19.69 -13.19 -2.71
C GLY A 783 -18.44 -13.64 -1.96
N ALA A 784 -18.24 -14.95 -1.83
CA ALA A 784 -17.06 -15.57 -1.28
C ALA A 784 -16.34 -16.40 -2.35
N LEU A 785 -15.02 -16.38 -2.36
CA LEU A 785 -14.24 -17.28 -3.22
C LEU A 785 -14.32 -18.70 -2.65
N MET A 786 -14.61 -19.69 -3.48
CA MET A 786 -14.52 -21.09 -3.06
C MET A 786 -13.06 -21.50 -2.91
N SER A 787 -12.75 -22.08 -1.76
CA SER A 787 -11.46 -22.73 -1.48
C SER A 787 -11.48 -24.23 -1.77
N TRP A 788 -10.30 -24.84 -1.76
CA TRP A 788 -10.16 -26.30 -1.78
C TRP A 788 -10.71 -26.96 -0.51
N SER A 789 -10.65 -26.25 0.62
CA SER A 789 -11.29 -26.56 1.90
C SER A 789 -12.70 -26.00 1.96
#